data_AF-F6BHG0-F1
#
_entry.id   AF-F6BHG0-F1
#
_cell.length_a   1.000
_cell.length_b   1.000
_cell.length_c   1.000
_cell.angle_alpha   90.00
_cell.angle_beta   90.00
_cell.angle_gamma   90.00
#
_symmetry.space_group_name_H-M   'P 1'
#
loop_
_entity.id
_entity.type
_entity.pdbx_description
1 polymer ?
#
loop_
_entity_poly.entity_id
_entity_poly.type
_entity_poly.pdbx_seq_one_letter_code
_entity_poly.pdbx_strand_id
1 'polypeptide(L)'
;MKSIYDHIVSEYDTKLKTYVEERRYMDAYKYIFKQKNLVSDLDRSIYLYLILWQIKVEIYLGIIEDAKEHFLNIFDNIILSKNNISLFIECVLLLDMFELSLKKDGIYEQLMNYDEENNWINLYIFILSFKNKSRNYSIEDELLYMAEKNTDRFFQSLIHTVLAEVYKDDRNERWYIELRKAYELNHDNLRMIRLMIQWGIKGDDELRKVKYFRHFPENKIILKKYYELYSNRDRESRDFSLFKFNLLEGGGTGGSSYLITYDDVNVLLDCGINFKDDHIYYENLKKIGIDIKDIDLLIITHCHLDHCGGIVNLIKSGLNCPIIMSYETKYILNGFFSKNSNMQDLNLNDADYKLLNKINSMTLTDCLFDESVKGKRVLVKLIPSGHILGACGVYAEIGGFSVFYTGDFTVKDVETNSGLTIPDGMHADVLITEATFGYTSSFSVYDKTIQDKLILEVIEELANRGVGFIPAFAVGKAQDLLMLMKRNFEYMPYNVYVDGALSYITMLYEKVRGPIYGNGILNANDIKLYDSKREFIRKEISLGNCLVMTSSDNLTEGSTSFVYGRELMSFDNAILLNISNNIKKPISMLQENIPIINHGILQDILEVFLKLTPKKVYIVHRGAKTNSTFNIEEILNMFDDVDVMAP
;
A
#
# COMPACT_ATOMS: atom_id res chain seq x y z
N MET A 1 -29.75 -3.38 -23.91
CA MET A 1 -28.66 -2.88 -23.04
C MET A 1 -29.17 -2.60 -21.63
N LYS A 2 -30.08 -1.65 -21.37
CA LYS A 2 -30.63 -1.38 -20.02
C LYS A 2 -31.21 -2.63 -19.31
N SER A 3 -32.04 -3.42 -20.00
CA SER A 3 -32.59 -4.68 -19.48
C SER A 3 -31.54 -5.78 -19.18
N ILE A 4 -30.35 -5.74 -19.81
CA ILE A 4 -29.26 -6.70 -19.54
C ILE A 4 -28.49 -6.25 -18.29
N TYR A 5 -28.20 -4.95 -18.19
CA TYR A 5 -27.60 -4.35 -16.99
C TYR A 5 -28.43 -4.64 -15.74
N ASP A 6 -29.74 -4.36 -15.80
CA ASP A 6 -30.65 -4.59 -14.68
C ASP A 6 -30.70 -6.07 -14.27
N HIS A 7 -30.61 -6.99 -15.24
CA HIS A 7 -30.56 -8.43 -14.97
C HIS A 7 -29.26 -8.85 -14.27
N ILE A 8 -28.10 -8.41 -14.77
CA ILE A 8 -26.79 -8.73 -14.19
C ILE A 8 -26.69 -8.17 -12.76
N VAL A 9 -27.10 -6.93 -12.55
CA VAL A 9 -27.11 -6.30 -11.22
C VAL A 9 -28.01 -7.08 -10.27
N SER A 10 -29.20 -7.50 -10.72
CA SER A 10 -30.12 -8.30 -9.91
C SER A 10 -29.55 -9.68 -9.53
N GLU A 11 -28.82 -10.34 -10.45
CA GLU A 11 -28.14 -11.61 -10.16
C GLU A 11 -27.05 -11.43 -9.08
N TYR A 12 -26.20 -10.42 -9.25
CA TYR A 12 -25.16 -10.10 -8.27
C TYR A 12 -25.76 -9.75 -6.91
N ASP A 13 -26.78 -8.89 -6.88
CA ASP A 13 -27.47 -8.46 -5.66
C ASP A 13 -28.06 -9.65 -4.91
N THR A 14 -28.76 -10.55 -5.61
CA THR A 14 -29.38 -11.75 -5.01
C THR A 14 -28.32 -12.63 -4.34
N LYS A 15 -27.21 -12.90 -5.05
CA LYS A 15 -26.15 -13.78 -4.53
C LYS A 15 -25.39 -13.15 -3.38
N LEU A 16 -25.09 -11.85 -3.46
CA LEU A 16 -24.36 -11.12 -2.44
C LEU A 16 -25.18 -10.92 -1.16
N LYS A 17 -26.48 -10.62 -1.29
CA LYS A 17 -27.41 -10.60 -0.15
C LYS A 17 -27.43 -11.93 0.58
N THR A 18 -27.53 -13.04 -0.16
CA THR A 18 -27.50 -14.40 0.41
C THR A 18 -26.23 -14.62 1.24
N TYR A 19 -25.05 -14.30 0.70
CA TYR A 19 -23.81 -14.46 1.46
C TYR A 19 -23.75 -13.57 2.70
N VAL A 20 -24.22 -12.32 2.63
CA VAL A 20 -24.23 -11.40 3.78
C VAL A 20 -25.21 -11.86 4.86
N GLU A 21 -26.39 -12.33 4.49
CA GLU A 21 -27.41 -12.88 5.41
C GLU A 21 -26.90 -14.15 6.11
N GLU A 22 -26.20 -15.01 5.38
CA GLU A 22 -25.54 -16.22 5.92
C GLU A 22 -24.23 -15.93 6.66
N ARG A 23 -23.81 -14.66 6.75
CA ARG A 23 -22.53 -14.21 7.35
C ARG A 23 -21.28 -14.79 6.69
N ARG A 24 -21.37 -15.11 5.40
CA ARG A 24 -20.29 -15.64 4.55
C ARG A 24 -19.55 -14.51 3.83
N TYR A 25 -19.07 -13.53 4.59
CA TYR A 25 -18.47 -12.31 4.05
C TYR A 25 -17.22 -12.58 3.20
N MET A 26 -16.42 -13.57 3.57
CA MET A 26 -15.25 -13.97 2.79
C MET A 26 -15.63 -14.54 1.42
N ASP A 27 -16.71 -15.32 1.34
CA ASP A 27 -17.21 -15.86 0.07
C ASP A 27 -17.79 -14.74 -0.82
N ALA A 28 -18.48 -13.76 -0.20
CA ALA A 28 -18.93 -12.55 -0.88
C ALA A 28 -17.74 -11.76 -1.44
N TYR A 29 -16.71 -11.53 -0.63
CA TYR A 29 -15.51 -10.81 -1.03
C TYR A 29 -14.83 -11.46 -2.23
N LYS A 30 -14.60 -12.78 -2.18
CA LYS A 30 -14.05 -13.56 -3.30
C LYS A 30 -14.91 -13.47 -4.56
N TYR A 31 -16.23 -13.58 -4.39
CA TYR A 31 -17.14 -13.50 -5.53
C TYR A 31 -17.06 -12.12 -6.19
N ILE A 32 -17.09 -11.03 -5.40
CA ILE A 32 -16.94 -9.65 -5.90
C ILE A 32 -15.59 -9.48 -6.60
N PHE A 33 -14.51 -9.92 -5.96
CA PHE A 33 -13.17 -9.82 -6.49
C PHE A 33 -13.07 -10.47 -7.88
N LYS A 34 -13.59 -11.69 -8.02
CA LYS A 34 -13.66 -12.41 -9.30
C LYS A 34 -14.52 -11.69 -10.34
N GLN A 35 -15.71 -11.22 -9.98
CA GLN A 35 -16.59 -10.52 -10.92
C GLN A 35 -15.99 -9.18 -11.37
N LYS A 36 -15.35 -8.43 -10.46
CA LYS A 36 -14.70 -7.15 -10.77
C LYS A 36 -13.62 -7.29 -11.84
N ASN A 37 -12.78 -8.33 -11.74
CA ASN A 37 -11.75 -8.62 -12.74
C ASN A 37 -12.35 -8.91 -14.13
N LEU A 38 -13.57 -9.46 -14.19
CA LEU A 38 -14.26 -9.74 -15.45
C LEU A 38 -14.88 -8.47 -16.07
N VAL A 39 -15.44 -7.58 -15.25
CA VAL A 39 -16.21 -6.41 -15.75
C VAL A 39 -15.43 -5.11 -15.83
N SER A 40 -14.23 -5.00 -15.23
CA SER A 40 -13.45 -3.75 -15.16
C SER A 40 -13.23 -3.08 -16.51
N ASP A 41 -13.13 -3.87 -17.58
CA ASP A 41 -12.94 -3.42 -18.96
C ASP A 41 -14.22 -3.36 -19.80
N LEU A 42 -15.32 -3.93 -19.31
CA LEU A 42 -16.55 -4.13 -20.07
C LEU A 42 -17.61 -3.09 -19.75
N ASP A 43 -17.84 -2.79 -18.47
CA ASP A 43 -18.85 -1.83 -18.04
C ASP A 43 -18.46 -1.18 -16.71
N ARG A 44 -18.19 0.14 -16.78
CA ARG A 44 -17.79 0.94 -15.62
C ARG A 44 -18.88 1.04 -14.57
N SER A 45 -20.16 1.03 -14.96
CA SER A 45 -21.28 1.15 -14.02
C SER A 45 -21.43 -0.12 -13.18
N ILE A 46 -21.32 -1.29 -13.82
CA ILE A 46 -21.34 -2.59 -13.12
C ILE A 46 -20.11 -2.71 -12.21
N TYR A 47 -18.94 -2.31 -12.70
CA TYR A 47 -17.71 -2.31 -11.91
C TYR A 47 -17.84 -1.46 -10.64
N LEU A 48 -18.33 -0.23 -10.75
CA LEU A 48 -18.55 0.66 -9.61
C LEU A 48 -19.61 0.14 -8.65
N TYR A 49 -20.66 -0.51 -9.15
CA TYR A 49 -21.66 -1.20 -8.33
C TYR A 49 -21.04 -2.34 -7.50
N LEU A 50 -20.17 -3.15 -8.11
CA LEU A 50 -19.43 -4.19 -7.39
C LEU A 50 -18.46 -3.60 -6.35
N ILE A 51 -17.86 -2.43 -6.59
CA ILE A 51 -17.04 -1.75 -5.56
C ILE A 51 -17.90 -1.33 -4.38
N LEU A 52 -19.11 -0.80 -4.59
CA LEU A 52 -20.01 -0.49 -3.46
C LEU A 52 -20.31 -1.73 -2.60
N TRP A 53 -20.54 -2.88 -3.25
CA TRP A 53 -20.69 -4.15 -2.55
C TRP A 53 -19.42 -4.57 -1.83
N GLN A 54 -18.26 -4.35 -2.45
CA GLN A 54 -16.96 -4.65 -1.83
C GLN A 54 -16.78 -3.84 -0.55
N ILE A 55 -17.03 -2.53 -0.61
CA ILE A 55 -16.95 -1.61 0.53
C ILE A 55 -17.85 -2.10 1.67
N LYS A 56 -19.09 -2.49 1.36
CA LYS A 56 -20.00 -3.06 2.36
C LYS A 56 -19.40 -4.32 2.98
N VAL A 57 -18.94 -5.28 2.18
CA VAL A 57 -18.37 -6.54 2.69
C VAL A 57 -17.10 -6.31 3.50
N GLU A 58 -16.26 -5.35 3.10
CA GLU A 58 -15.04 -4.95 3.80
C GLU A 58 -15.34 -4.42 5.21
N ILE A 59 -16.38 -3.60 5.34
CA ILE A 59 -16.85 -3.11 6.65
C ILE A 59 -17.29 -4.27 7.55
N TYR A 60 -18.00 -5.25 7.00
CA TYR A 60 -18.46 -6.42 7.75
C TYR A 60 -17.32 -7.39 8.10
N LEU A 61 -16.25 -7.39 7.31
CA LEU A 61 -15.00 -8.12 7.60
C LEU A 61 -14.10 -7.39 8.61
N GLY A 62 -14.40 -6.14 8.95
CA GLY A 62 -13.57 -5.32 9.85
C GLY A 62 -12.37 -4.65 9.17
N ILE A 63 -12.26 -4.71 7.84
CA ILE A 63 -11.20 -4.06 7.06
C ILE A 63 -11.61 -2.66 6.61
N ILE A 64 -11.80 -1.80 7.62
CA ILE A 64 -12.32 -0.44 7.46
C ILE A 64 -11.43 0.45 6.59
N GLU A 65 -10.10 0.30 6.70
CA GLU A 65 -9.14 1.12 5.96
C GLU A 65 -9.30 0.93 4.45
N ASP A 66 -9.42 -0.32 4.01
CA ASP A 66 -9.70 -0.71 2.62
C ASP A 66 -11.05 -0.15 2.15
N ALA A 67 -12.10 -0.30 2.97
CA ALA A 67 -13.44 0.18 2.66
C ALA A 67 -13.46 1.71 2.45
N LYS A 68 -12.77 2.45 3.32
CA LYS A 68 -12.61 3.91 3.22
C LYS A 68 -11.90 4.29 1.94
N GLU A 69 -10.78 3.64 1.65
CA GLU A 69 -9.98 3.96 0.49
C GLU A 69 -10.72 3.66 -0.81
N HIS A 70 -11.37 2.49 -0.92
CA HIS A 70 -12.21 2.15 -2.06
C HIS A 70 -13.35 3.16 -2.26
N PHE A 71 -14.00 3.61 -1.19
CA PHE A 71 -15.07 4.61 -1.27
C PHE A 71 -14.55 5.94 -1.81
N LEU A 72 -13.45 6.44 -1.26
CA LEU A 72 -12.81 7.69 -1.69
C LEU A 72 -12.36 7.63 -3.15
N ASN A 73 -11.81 6.48 -3.59
CA ASN A 73 -11.37 6.27 -4.97
C ASN A 73 -12.51 6.31 -6.00
N ILE A 74 -13.72 5.86 -5.63
CA ILE A 74 -14.87 5.89 -6.54
C ILE A 74 -15.71 7.17 -6.41
N PHE A 75 -15.55 7.94 -5.33
CA PHE A 75 -16.47 9.00 -4.97
C PHE A 75 -16.72 10.01 -6.09
N ASP A 76 -15.67 10.51 -6.73
CA ASP A 76 -15.80 11.50 -7.81
C ASP A 76 -16.41 10.89 -9.08
N ASN A 77 -16.11 9.61 -9.33
CA ASN A 77 -16.42 8.93 -10.58
C ASN A 77 -17.75 8.18 -10.59
N ILE A 78 -18.37 7.94 -9.44
CA ILE A 78 -19.61 7.18 -9.36
C ILE A 78 -20.80 7.97 -9.91
N ILE A 79 -21.61 7.36 -10.76
CA ILE A 79 -22.87 7.94 -11.26
C ILE A 79 -24.01 7.31 -10.47
N LEU A 80 -24.78 8.16 -9.79
CA LEU A 80 -25.92 7.71 -8.99
C LEU A 80 -27.13 7.39 -9.88
N SER A 81 -27.83 6.32 -9.54
CA SER A 81 -29.02 5.83 -10.23
C SER A 81 -29.94 5.10 -9.25
N LYS A 82 -31.17 4.80 -9.68
CA LYS A 82 -32.12 4.00 -8.88
C LYS A 82 -31.52 2.67 -8.39
N ASN A 83 -30.65 2.02 -9.18
CA ASN A 83 -30.12 0.70 -8.87
C ASN A 83 -28.99 0.70 -7.83
N ASN A 84 -28.31 1.82 -7.61
CA ASN A 84 -27.13 1.89 -6.74
C ASN A 84 -27.24 2.90 -5.60
N ILE A 85 -28.25 3.78 -5.61
CA ILE A 85 -28.40 4.84 -4.61
C ILE A 85 -28.56 4.28 -3.19
N SER A 86 -29.35 3.21 -3.01
CA SER A 86 -29.56 2.60 -1.69
C SER A 86 -28.26 2.04 -1.10
N LEU A 87 -27.50 1.29 -1.89
CA LEU A 87 -26.21 0.73 -1.49
C LEU A 87 -25.16 1.83 -1.28
N PHE A 88 -25.15 2.88 -2.12
CA PHE A 88 -24.29 4.05 -1.93
C PHE A 88 -24.57 4.74 -0.59
N ILE A 89 -25.84 4.97 -0.25
CA ILE A 89 -26.25 5.59 1.02
C ILE A 89 -25.90 4.70 2.21
N GLU A 90 -26.08 3.39 2.09
CA GLU A 90 -25.63 2.44 3.11
C GLU A 90 -24.12 2.57 3.37
N CYS A 91 -23.28 2.56 2.32
CA CYS A 91 -21.84 2.77 2.45
C CYS A 91 -21.49 4.14 3.05
N VAL A 92 -22.18 5.22 2.64
CA VAL A 92 -22.00 6.56 3.19
C VAL A 92 -22.22 6.60 4.70
N LEU A 93 -23.29 5.97 5.17
CA LEU A 93 -23.65 5.95 6.59
C LEU A 93 -22.69 5.08 7.41
N LEU A 94 -22.37 3.89 6.92
CA LEU A 94 -21.43 2.97 7.57
C LEU A 94 -20.01 3.56 7.65
N LEU A 95 -19.58 4.28 6.63
CA LEU A 95 -18.27 4.94 6.59
C LEU A 95 -18.24 6.33 7.23
N ASP A 96 -19.35 6.84 7.77
CA ASP A 96 -19.44 8.21 8.32
C ASP A 96 -19.04 9.30 7.29
N MET A 97 -19.41 9.11 6.02
CA MET A 97 -19.09 9.99 4.89
C MET A 97 -20.23 10.96 4.53
N PHE A 98 -21.16 11.19 5.48
CA PHE A 98 -22.36 11.97 5.25
C PHE A 98 -22.09 13.39 4.72
N GLU A 99 -21.12 14.11 5.30
CA GLU A 99 -20.80 15.47 4.83
C GLU A 99 -20.18 15.46 3.42
N LEU A 100 -19.40 14.42 3.10
CA LEU A 100 -18.83 14.29 1.77
C LEU A 100 -19.93 13.99 0.74
N SER A 101 -20.88 13.10 1.06
CA SER A 101 -21.94 12.72 0.13
C SER A 101 -22.84 13.87 -0.29
N LEU A 102 -22.98 14.92 0.53
CA LEU A 102 -23.73 16.14 0.16
C LEU A 102 -23.09 16.93 -0.98
N LYS A 103 -21.79 16.76 -1.23
CA LYS A 103 -21.09 17.36 -2.38
C LYS A 103 -21.33 16.60 -3.68
N LYS A 104 -22.01 15.45 -3.63
CA LYS A 104 -22.24 14.61 -4.80
C LYS A 104 -23.45 15.12 -5.61
N ASP A 105 -23.20 15.48 -6.87
CA ASP A 105 -24.25 15.93 -7.78
C ASP A 105 -25.33 14.86 -7.99
N GLY A 106 -26.59 15.31 -8.10
CA GLY A 106 -27.74 14.46 -8.38
C GLY A 106 -28.28 13.66 -7.19
N ILE A 107 -27.61 13.65 -6.02
CA ILE A 107 -28.06 12.88 -4.86
C ILE A 107 -29.48 13.25 -4.42
N TYR A 108 -29.80 14.55 -4.34
CA TYR A 108 -31.13 15.02 -3.94
C TYR A 108 -32.22 14.59 -4.92
N GLU A 109 -31.97 14.72 -6.22
CA GLU A 109 -32.92 14.31 -7.27
C GLU A 109 -33.18 12.80 -7.21
N GLN A 110 -32.13 11.98 -7.03
CA GLN A 110 -32.29 10.53 -6.90
C GLN A 110 -33.06 10.14 -5.63
N LEU A 111 -32.82 10.82 -4.51
CA LEU A 111 -33.56 10.58 -3.26
C LEU A 111 -35.05 10.92 -3.39
N MET A 112 -35.38 12.06 -4.01
CA MET A 112 -36.78 12.47 -4.21
C MET A 112 -37.54 11.59 -5.20
N ASN A 113 -36.83 10.99 -6.15
CA ASN A 113 -37.39 10.07 -7.13
C ASN A 113 -37.36 8.60 -6.67
N TYR A 114 -36.82 8.32 -5.48
CA TYR A 114 -36.79 6.98 -4.92
C TYR A 114 -38.18 6.63 -4.33
N ASP A 115 -38.85 5.67 -4.96
CA ASP A 115 -40.24 5.27 -4.69
C ASP A 115 -40.37 3.98 -3.87
N GLU A 116 -39.25 3.30 -3.60
CA GLU A 116 -39.20 2.07 -2.83
C GLU A 116 -38.96 2.36 -1.33
N GLU A 117 -39.51 1.50 -0.46
CA GLU A 117 -39.27 1.63 0.98
C GLU A 117 -37.87 1.10 1.33
N ASN A 118 -37.00 1.97 1.87
CA ASN A 118 -35.64 1.61 2.24
C ASN A 118 -35.19 2.30 3.54
N ASN A 119 -34.89 1.50 4.56
CA ASN A 119 -34.53 1.97 5.90
C ASN A 119 -33.24 2.82 5.91
N TRP A 120 -32.25 2.53 5.06
CA TRP A 120 -31.00 3.29 4.98
C TRP A 120 -31.23 4.69 4.39
N ILE A 121 -32.05 4.78 3.35
CA ILE A 121 -32.46 6.06 2.76
C ILE A 121 -33.27 6.89 3.76
N ASN A 122 -34.22 6.27 4.46
CA ASN A 122 -34.99 6.93 5.50
C ASN A 122 -34.07 7.52 6.59
N LEU A 123 -33.12 6.72 7.10
CA LEU A 123 -32.15 7.17 8.09
C LEU A 123 -31.29 8.35 7.58
N TYR A 124 -30.85 8.30 6.33
CA TYR A 124 -30.10 9.40 5.71
C TYR A 124 -30.92 10.71 5.66
N ILE A 125 -32.20 10.63 5.24
CA ILE A 125 -33.12 11.78 5.19
C ILE A 125 -33.38 12.33 6.60
N PHE A 126 -33.48 11.48 7.62
CA PHE A 126 -33.63 11.92 9.00
C PHE A 126 -32.41 12.67 9.50
N ILE A 127 -31.19 12.16 9.25
CA ILE A 127 -29.94 12.85 9.61
C ILE A 127 -29.87 14.22 8.92
N LEU A 128 -30.25 14.30 7.64
CA LEU A 128 -30.28 15.56 6.89
C LEU A 128 -31.27 16.57 7.49
N SER A 129 -32.46 16.10 7.86
CA SER A 129 -33.50 16.93 8.48
C SER A 129 -33.06 17.47 9.85
N PHE A 130 -32.43 16.61 10.64
CA PHE A 130 -31.85 16.96 11.94
C PHE A 130 -30.79 18.06 11.79
N LYS A 131 -29.81 17.89 10.89
CA LYS A 131 -28.73 18.87 10.67
C LYS A 131 -29.23 20.23 10.17
N ASN A 132 -30.27 20.23 9.34
CA ASN A 132 -30.86 21.47 8.82
C ASN A 132 -31.83 22.15 9.81
N LYS A 133 -32.02 21.61 11.01
CA LYS A 133 -32.98 22.10 12.03
C LYS A 133 -34.40 22.29 11.47
N SER A 134 -34.77 21.52 10.45
CA SER A 134 -36.01 21.70 9.69
C SER A 134 -37.21 20.94 10.26
N ARG A 135 -36.99 20.08 11.26
CA ARG A 135 -38.05 19.36 11.99
C ARG A 135 -37.79 19.47 13.50
N ASN A 136 -38.83 19.77 14.27
CA ASN A 136 -38.68 20.09 15.69
C ASN A 136 -39.16 19.04 16.70
N TYR A 137 -39.94 17.99 16.39
CA TYR A 137 -40.51 17.15 17.48
C TYR A 137 -40.81 15.65 17.20
N SER A 138 -40.49 15.05 16.04
CA SER A 138 -40.79 13.60 15.78
C SER A 138 -39.61 12.70 15.41
N ILE A 139 -38.39 13.24 15.34
CA ILE A 139 -37.22 12.45 14.88
C ILE A 139 -36.83 11.37 15.91
N GLU A 140 -36.93 11.66 17.20
CA GLU A 140 -36.58 10.69 18.25
C GLU A 140 -37.47 9.44 18.21
N ASP A 141 -38.79 9.63 18.18
CA ASP A 141 -39.76 8.53 18.15
C ASP A 141 -39.60 7.68 16.88
N GLU A 142 -39.36 8.33 15.74
CA GLU A 142 -39.09 7.65 14.46
C GLU A 142 -37.80 6.82 14.52
N LEU A 143 -36.71 7.38 15.06
CA LEU A 143 -35.44 6.66 15.24
C LEU A 143 -35.60 5.48 16.21
N LEU A 144 -36.28 5.66 17.34
CA LEU A 144 -36.53 4.58 18.30
C LEU A 144 -37.37 3.46 17.66
N TYR A 145 -38.42 3.81 16.92
CA TYR A 145 -39.21 2.83 16.18
C TYR A 145 -38.38 2.07 15.14
N MET A 146 -37.51 2.77 14.39
CA MET A 146 -36.60 2.13 13.43
C MET A 146 -35.61 1.17 14.10
N ALA A 147 -35.08 1.53 15.28
CA ALA A 147 -34.18 0.68 16.05
C ALA A 147 -34.87 -0.61 16.52
N GLU A 148 -36.12 -0.53 16.97
CA GLU A 148 -36.90 -1.69 17.43
C GLU A 148 -37.29 -2.65 16.30
N LYS A 149 -37.52 -2.14 15.08
CA LYS A 149 -38.01 -2.93 13.95
C LYS A 149 -36.91 -3.59 13.11
N ASN A 150 -35.66 -3.16 13.25
CA ASN A 150 -34.55 -3.68 12.47
C ASN A 150 -33.73 -4.70 13.27
N THR A 151 -33.28 -5.79 12.66
CA THR A 151 -32.44 -6.82 13.29
C THR A 151 -30.94 -6.68 12.99
N ASP A 152 -30.58 -5.79 12.06
CA ASP A 152 -29.19 -5.52 11.70
C ASP A 152 -28.50 -4.67 12.79
N ARG A 153 -27.47 -5.25 13.42
CA ARG A 153 -26.71 -4.61 14.50
C ARG A 153 -25.93 -3.38 14.01
N PHE A 154 -25.44 -3.36 12.76
CA PHE A 154 -24.74 -2.20 12.20
C PHE A 154 -25.71 -1.02 12.09
N PHE A 155 -26.89 -1.28 11.53
CA PHE A 155 -27.95 -0.28 11.39
C PHE A 155 -28.45 0.23 12.75
N GLN A 156 -28.75 -0.67 13.69
CA GLN A 156 -29.17 -0.29 15.04
C GLN A 156 -28.10 0.54 15.75
N SER A 157 -26.82 0.16 15.64
CA SER A 157 -25.71 0.92 16.24
C SER A 157 -25.66 2.35 15.70
N LEU A 158 -25.85 2.53 14.38
CA LEU A 158 -25.90 3.86 13.77
C LEU A 158 -27.07 4.69 14.30
N ILE A 159 -28.27 4.11 14.44
CA ILE A 159 -29.42 4.82 15.03
C ILE A 159 -29.12 5.29 16.44
N HIS A 160 -28.63 4.39 17.31
CA HIS A 160 -28.27 4.75 18.69
C HIS A 160 -27.17 5.82 18.74
N THR A 161 -26.26 5.83 17.76
CA THR A 161 -25.25 6.89 17.63
C THR A 161 -25.88 8.24 17.27
N VAL A 162 -26.84 8.25 16.34
CA VAL A 162 -27.58 9.47 15.98
C VAL A 162 -28.39 9.97 17.18
N LEU A 163 -29.11 9.09 17.88
CA LEU A 163 -29.83 9.44 19.11
C LEU A 163 -28.89 10.02 20.18
N ALA A 164 -27.68 9.47 20.33
CA ALA A 164 -26.68 10.03 21.24
C ALA A 164 -26.27 11.45 20.84
N GLU A 165 -26.07 11.71 19.54
CA GLU A 165 -25.77 13.06 19.03
C GLU A 165 -26.92 14.04 19.30
N VAL A 166 -28.17 13.65 18.99
CA VAL A 166 -29.38 14.45 19.28
C VAL A 166 -29.47 14.79 20.76
N TYR A 167 -29.41 13.78 21.64
CA TYR A 167 -29.51 14.01 23.07
C TYR A 167 -28.37 14.87 23.61
N LYS A 168 -27.17 14.78 23.03
CA LYS A 168 -26.05 15.61 23.47
C LYS A 168 -26.25 17.08 23.08
N ASP A 169 -26.74 17.34 21.87
CA ASP A 169 -27.06 18.69 21.41
C ASP A 169 -28.15 19.34 22.28
N ASP A 170 -29.13 18.54 22.72
CA ASP A 170 -30.19 18.95 23.66
C ASP A 170 -29.74 18.98 25.14
N ARG A 171 -28.46 18.69 25.42
CA ARG A 171 -27.89 18.62 26.78
C ARG A 171 -28.60 17.60 27.69
N ASN A 172 -29.13 16.54 27.12
CA ASN A 172 -29.80 15.44 27.80
C ASN A 172 -28.82 14.30 28.10
N GLU A 173 -28.63 13.96 29.37
CA GLU A 173 -27.67 12.94 29.84
C GLU A 173 -27.90 11.52 29.26
N ARG A 174 -29.08 11.25 28.69
CA ARG A 174 -29.36 9.99 27.97
C ARG A 174 -28.40 9.73 26.81
N TRP A 175 -27.71 10.75 26.28
CA TRP A 175 -26.73 10.58 25.21
C TRP A 175 -25.69 9.50 25.54
N TYR A 176 -25.26 9.38 26.81
CA TYR A 176 -24.27 8.39 27.22
C TYR A 176 -24.83 6.95 27.17
N ILE A 177 -26.12 6.79 27.51
CA ILE A 177 -26.81 5.49 27.46
C ILE A 177 -26.92 5.03 26.01
N GLU A 178 -27.36 5.91 25.11
CA GLU A 178 -27.50 5.59 23.69
C GLU A 178 -26.12 5.33 23.04
N LEU A 179 -25.10 6.10 23.40
CA LEU A 179 -23.74 5.86 22.92
C LEU A 179 -23.20 4.49 23.38
N ARG A 180 -23.49 4.09 24.63
CA ARG A 180 -23.11 2.78 25.14
C ARG A 180 -23.84 1.64 24.41
N LYS A 181 -25.14 1.79 24.14
CA LYS A 181 -25.90 0.81 23.33
C LYS A 181 -25.30 0.68 21.93
N ALA A 182 -24.94 1.79 21.30
CA ALA A 182 -24.28 1.79 19.99
C ALA A 182 -22.98 0.97 20.03
N TYR A 183 -22.16 1.16 21.07
CA TYR A 183 -20.91 0.44 21.27
C TYR A 183 -21.11 -1.07 21.49
N GLU A 184 -22.10 -1.46 22.31
CA GLU A 184 -22.44 -2.87 22.58
C GLU A 184 -22.99 -3.59 21.33
N LEU A 185 -23.63 -2.86 20.43
CA LEU A 185 -24.12 -3.38 19.15
C LEU A 185 -22.99 -3.54 18.12
N ASN A 186 -22.15 -2.52 17.97
CA ASN A 186 -21.02 -2.50 17.06
C ASN A 186 -19.93 -1.52 17.56
N HIS A 187 -18.79 -2.07 17.99
CA HIS A 187 -17.66 -1.27 18.47
C HIS A 187 -16.89 -0.57 17.34
N ASP A 188 -17.07 -1.01 16.09
CA ASP A 188 -16.42 -0.45 14.89
C ASP A 188 -17.28 0.60 14.17
N ASN A 189 -18.36 1.07 14.82
CA ASN A 189 -19.17 2.14 14.26
C ASN A 189 -18.35 3.45 14.16
N LEU A 190 -18.03 3.85 12.93
CA LEU A 190 -17.14 4.99 12.69
C LEU A 190 -17.72 6.32 13.14
N ARG A 191 -19.02 6.56 12.96
CA ARG A 191 -19.66 7.78 13.44
C ARG A 191 -19.54 7.87 14.96
N MET A 192 -19.77 6.77 15.65
CA MET A 192 -19.61 6.68 17.11
C MET A 192 -18.17 6.95 17.52
N ILE A 193 -17.19 6.30 16.89
CA ILE A 193 -15.77 6.49 17.17
C ILE A 193 -15.37 7.96 16.96
N ARG A 194 -15.77 8.58 15.84
CA ARG A 194 -15.53 10.02 15.59
C ARG A 194 -16.07 10.87 16.73
N LEU A 195 -17.33 10.68 17.11
CA LEU A 195 -17.97 11.44 18.19
C LEU A 195 -17.25 11.22 19.53
N MET A 196 -16.85 9.99 19.86
CA MET A 196 -16.09 9.71 21.08
C MET A 196 -14.73 10.43 21.10
N ILE A 197 -14.04 10.54 19.97
CA ILE A 197 -12.78 11.29 19.85
C ILE A 197 -13.03 12.79 20.00
N GLN A 198 -14.04 13.32 19.30
CA GLN A 198 -14.40 14.74 19.30
C GLN A 198 -14.92 15.22 20.66
N TRP A 199 -15.65 14.37 21.38
CA TRP A 199 -16.18 14.66 22.71
C TRP A 199 -15.18 14.38 23.84
N GLY A 200 -13.94 13.99 23.52
CA GLY A 200 -12.89 13.74 24.51
C GLY A 200 -13.11 12.50 25.38
N ILE A 201 -13.94 11.55 24.92
CA ILE A 201 -14.18 10.28 25.64
C ILE A 201 -12.98 9.34 25.48
N LYS A 202 -12.35 9.34 24.31
CA LYS A 202 -11.10 8.61 24.04
C LYS A 202 -9.91 9.41 24.55
N GLY A 203 -9.18 8.84 25.51
CA GLY A 203 -7.98 9.44 26.11
C GLY A 203 -6.72 9.27 25.25
N ASP A 204 -5.70 10.07 25.51
CA ASP A 204 -4.47 10.16 24.70
C ASP A 204 -3.72 8.83 24.59
N ASP A 205 -3.61 8.05 25.68
CA ASP A 205 -2.98 6.73 25.68
C ASP A 205 -3.70 5.73 24.77
N GLU A 206 -5.03 5.82 24.72
CA GLU A 206 -5.86 4.98 23.85
C GLU A 206 -5.67 5.38 22.39
N LEU A 207 -5.65 6.68 22.10
CA LEU A 207 -5.39 7.19 20.74
C LEU A 207 -4.03 6.71 20.21
N ARG A 208 -2.97 6.77 21.02
CA ARG A 208 -1.64 6.28 20.64
C ARG A 208 -1.63 4.78 20.28
N LYS A 209 -2.41 3.98 21.01
CA LYS A 209 -2.45 2.52 20.84
C LYS A 209 -3.30 2.08 19.65
N VAL A 210 -4.53 2.60 19.54
CA VAL A 210 -5.52 2.12 18.57
C VAL A 210 -5.40 2.81 17.21
N LYS A 211 -4.77 4.00 17.15
CA LYS A 211 -4.50 4.72 15.89
C LYS A 211 -5.75 4.99 15.05
N TYR A 212 -6.85 5.39 15.68
CA TYR A 212 -8.13 5.67 15.00
C TYR A 212 -8.04 6.65 13.82
N PHE A 213 -7.00 7.50 13.74
CA PHE A 213 -6.79 8.37 12.57
C PHE A 213 -6.75 7.61 11.24
N ARG A 214 -6.35 6.33 11.24
CA ARG A 214 -6.30 5.49 10.04
C ARG A 214 -7.68 5.26 9.42
N HIS A 215 -8.76 5.33 10.22
CA HIS A 215 -10.14 5.24 9.73
C HIS A 215 -10.70 6.59 9.26
N PHE A 216 -10.01 7.70 9.54
CA PHE A 216 -10.46 9.05 9.20
C PHE A 216 -9.35 9.88 8.53
N PRO A 217 -8.72 9.37 7.45
CA PRO A 217 -7.68 10.10 6.74
C PRO A 217 -8.17 11.44 6.19
N GLU A 218 -9.47 11.61 6.00
CA GLU A 218 -10.12 12.83 5.50
C GLU A 218 -10.49 13.85 6.58
N ASN A 219 -10.41 13.46 7.86
CA ASN A 219 -10.97 14.28 8.94
C ASN A 219 -9.90 15.18 9.57
N LYS A 220 -9.86 16.44 9.10
CA LYS A 220 -8.95 17.49 9.60
C LYS A 220 -8.93 17.61 11.13
N ILE A 221 -10.07 17.49 11.80
CA ILE A 221 -10.17 17.65 13.26
C ILE A 221 -9.46 16.50 13.98
N ILE A 222 -9.70 15.26 13.55
CA ILE A 222 -9.06 14.08 14.12
C ILE A 222 -7.56 14.13 13.85
N LEU A 223 -7.15 14.39 12.60
CA LEU A 223 -5.74 14.45 12.23
C LEU A 223 -4.98 15.54 13.00
N LYS A 224 -5.55 16.74 13.16
CA LYS A 224 -4.94 17.79 14.00
C LYS A 224 -4.78 17.36 15.46
N LYS A 225 -5.76 16.66 16.04
CA LYS A 225 -5.65 16.10 17.39
C LYS A 225 -4.48 15.13 17.52
N TYR A 226 -4.27 14.25 16.54
CA TYR A 226 -3.12 13.33 16.54
C TYR A 226 -1.78 14.05 16.32
N TYR A 227 -1.74 15.05 15.44
CA TYR A 227 -0.53 15.82 15.22
C TYR A 227 -0.12 16.59 16.49
N GLU A 228 -1.07 17.21 17.19
CA GLU A 228 -0.85 17.86 18.48
C GLU A 228 -0.41 16.87 19.56
N LEU A 229 -1.00 15.67 19.59
CA LEU A 229 -0.65 14.59 20.52
C LEU A 229 0.81 14.14 20.40
N TYR A 230 1.35 14.12 19.19
CA TYR A 230 2.74 13.76 18.92
C TYR A 230 3.69 14.96 18.89
N SER A 231 3.17 16.18 18.73
CA SER A 231 4.00 17.39 18.65
C SER A 231 4.65 17.69 20.00
N ASN A 232 5.99 17.81 19.99
CA ASN A 232 6.73 18.30 21.15
C ASN A 232 6.89 19.82 21.09
N ARG A 233 6.30 20.53 22.06
CA ARG A 233 6.31 22.01 22.13
C ARG A 233 7.65 22.60 22.57
N ASP A 234 8.55 21.79 23.10
CA ASP A 234 9.86 22.24 23.63
C ASP A 234 10.98 22.21 22.57
N ARG A 235 10.65 22.04 21.28
CA ARG A 235 11.68 22.03 20.22
C ARG A 235 12.25 23.42 19.97
N GLU A 236 13.58 23.50 19.89
CA GLU A 236 14.28 24.69 19.40
C GLU A 236 13.94 24.95 17.93
N SER A 237 13.80 26.24 17.57
CA SER A 237 13.64 26.65 16.18
C SER A 237 14.89 26.28 15.38
N ARG A 238 14.72 25.51 14.30
CA ARG A 238 15.80 25.16 13.35
C ARG A 238 15.83 26.14 12.18
N ASP A 239 17.03 26.42 11.67
CA ASP A 239 17.22 27.31 10.52
C ASP A 239 17.04 26.54 9.20
N PHE A 240 15.85 26.63 8.63
CA PHE A 240 15.52 26.02 7.34
C PHE A 240 16.20 26.68 6.14
N SER A 241 16.84 27.86 6.30
CA SER A 241 17.54 28.54 5.20
C SER A 241 18.83 27.82 4.78
N LEU A 242 19.40 27.02 5.68
CA LEU A 242 20.57 26.18 5.42
C LEU A 242 20.23 24.85 4.76
N PHE A 243 18.96 24.44 4.76
CA PHE A 243 18.51 23.19 4.16
C PHE A 243 18.15 23.37 2.69
N LYS A 244 18.66 22.47 1.84
CA LYS A 244 18.31 22.37 0.42
C LYS A 244 17.99 20.93 0.06
N PHE A 245 16.92 20.76 -0.71
CA PHE A 245 16.55 19.50 -1.32
C PHE A 245 16.66 19.64 -2.84
N ASN A 246 17.44 18.77 -3.47
CA ASN A 246 17.57 18.71 -4.93
C ASN A 246 17.10 17.35 -5.42
N LEU A 247 16.04 17.37 -6.22
CA LEU A 247 15.58 16.21 -6.99
C LEU A 247 16.52 16.02 -8.19
N LEU A 248 17.34 14.96 -8.18
CA LEU A 248 18.17 14.63 -9.34
C LEU A 248 17.37 13.82 -10.36
N GLU A 249 16.62 12.83 -9.86
CA GLU A 249 15.69 11.96 -10.59
C GLU A 249 14.71 11.30 -9.58
N GLY A 250 13.65 10.61 -10.05
CA GLY A 250 12.71 9.90 -9.16
C GLY A 250 11.58 10.77 -8.59
N GLY A 251 11.17 11.79 -9.33
CA GLY A 251 9.93 12.55 -9.06
C GLY A 251 8.66 11.73 -9.33
N GLY A 252 8.75 10.68 -10.15
CA GLY A 252 7.78 9.60 -10.30
C GLY A 252 8.42 8.25 -9.96
N THR A 253 7.78 7.12 -10.30
CA THR A 253 8.38 5.78 -10.11
C THR A 253 9.59 5.56 -11.03
N GLY A 254 10.73 5.17 -10.44
CA GLY A 254 11.98 4.87 -11.15
C GLY A 254 13.08 5.94 -11.00
N GLY A 255 14.33 5.51 -10.82
CA GLY A 255 15.51 6.38 -10.81
C GLY A 255 15.68 7.23 -9.54
N SER A 256 15.15 6.81 -8.39
CA SER A 256 15.22 7.51 -7.11
C SER A 256 16.64 7.97 -6.77
N SER A 257 16.83 9.30 -6.69
CA SER A 257 18.13 9.92 -6.41
C SER A 257 17.94 11.36 -5.93
N TYR A 258 18.22 11.60 -4.64
CA TYR A 258 17.90 12.87 -3.97
C TYR A 258 19.10 13.40 -3.22
N LEU A 259 19.51 14.63 -3.52
CA LEU A 259 20.61 15.28 -2.81
C LEU A 259 20.05 16.24 -1.76
N ILE A 260 20.31 15.94 -0.49
CA ILE A 260 20.05 16.86 0.62
C ILE A 260 21.34 17.57 1.00
N THR A 261 21.22 18.86 1.26
CA THR A 261 22.31 19.67 1.80
C THR A 261 21.82 20.37 3.05
N TYR A 262 22.60 20.30 4.14
CA TYR A 262 22.42 21.18 5.29
C TYR A 262 23.74 21.91 5.55
N ASP A 263 23.71 23.24 5.40
CA ASP A 263 24.88 24.10 5.37
C ASP A 263 25.85 23.72 4.23
N ASP A 264 26.95 23.01 4.52
CA ASP A 264 27.98 22.59 3.56
C ASP A 264 28.13 21.06 3.44
N VAL A 265 27.30 20.29 4.16
CA VAL A 265 27.31 18.82 4.14
C VAL A 265 26.30 18.31 3.12
N ASN A 266 26.78 17.54 2.15
CA ASN A 266 26.01 16.98 1.04
C ASN A 266 25.80 15.48 1.24
N VAL A 267 24.55 15.06 1.40
CA VAL A 267 24.17 13.64 1.54
C VAL A 267 23.31 13.24 0.36
N LEU A 268 23.77 12.24 -0.40
CA LEU A 268 23.01 11.64 -1.49
C LEU A 268 22.18 10.46 -0.93
N LEU A 269 20.87 10.53 -1.14
CA LEU A 269 19.91 9.50 -0.78
C LEU A 269 19.51 8.74 -2.04
N ASP A 270 19.85 7.45 -2.07
CA ASP A 270 19.73 6.56 -3.21
C ASP A 270 20.47 7.04 -4.47
N CYS A 271 20.62 6.12 -5.42
CA CYS A 271 21.33 6.32 -6.68
C CYS A 271 20.75 5.40 -7.77
N GLY A 272 19.45 5.50 -7.99
CA GLY A 272 18.70 4.69 -8.94
C GLY A 272 19.07 4.82 -10.41
N ILE A 273 18.54 3.91 -11.22
CA ILE A 273 18.43 4.04 -12.69
C ILE A 273 16.97 3.96 -13.12
N ASN A 274 16.60 4.71 -14.16
CA ASN A 274 15.30 4.57 -14.80
C ASN A 274 15.48 3.83 -16.13
N PHE A 275 14.98 2.59 -16.19
CA PHE A 275 15.14 1.69 -17.34
C PHE A 275 14.49 2.18 -18.65
N LYS A 276 13.77 3.30 -18.62
CA LYS A 276 13.12 3.87 -19.80
C LYS A 276 14.02 4.84 -20.57
N ASP A 277 15.10 5.35 -19.96
CA ASP A 277 15.97 6.36 -20.56
C ASP A 277 17.45 5.97 -20.48
N ASP A 278 18.21 6.19 -21.56
CA ASP A 278 19.66 5.98 -21.63
C ASP A 278 20.48 7.11 -20.94
N HIS A 279 19.82 8.00 -20.19
CA HIS A 279 20.45 9.21 -19.62
C HIS A 279 21.28 8.93 -18.36
N ILE A 280 22.43 9.62 -18.23
CA ILE A 280 23.27 9.61 -17.03
C ILE A 280 22.81 10.74 -16.09
N TYR A 281 21.91 10.43 -15.16
CA TYR A 281 21.20 11.42 -14.31
C TYR A 281 22.13 12.32 -13.48
N TYR A 282 23.31 11.82 -13.11
CA TYR A 282 24.27 12.55 -12.27
C TYR A 282 24.94 13.73 -12.97
N GLU A 283 24.70 13.96 -14.27
CA GLU A 283 25.08 15.21 -14.94
C GLU A 283 24.32 16.43 -14.39
N ASN A 284 23.13 16.23 -13.80
CA ASN A 284 22.35 17.30 -13.18
C ASN A 284 23.04 17.93 -11.95
N LEU A 285 23.95 17.20 -11.27
CA LEU A 285 24.73 17.72 -10.14
C LEU A 285 25.52 18.98 -10.53
N LYS A 286 26.10 19.00 -11.74
CA LYS A 286 26.86 20.15 -12.23
C LYS A 286 25.99 21.39 -12.42
N LYS A 287 24.69 21.22 -12.75
CA LYS A 287 23.75 22.34 -12.93
C LYS A 287 23.47 23.08 -11.62
N ILE A 288 23.58 22.38 -10.49
CA ILE A 288 23.43 22.95 -9.14
C ILE A 288 24.77 23.28 -8.48
N GLY A 289 25.87 23.23 -9.23
CA GLY A 289 27.21 23.61 -8.77
C GLY A 289 27.90 22.59 -7.86
N ILE A 290 27.49 21.32 -7.91
CA ILE A 290 28.04 20.23 -7.09
C ILE A 290 28.72 19.20 -8.01
N ASP A 291 29.96 18.81 -7.70
CA ASP A 291 30.62 17.67 -8.32
C ASP A 291 30.30 16.39 -7.53
N ILE A 292 30.38 15.22 -8.17
CA ILE A 292 30.24 13.91 -7.52
C ILE A 292 31.24 13.78 -6.35
N LYS A 293 32.41 14.42 -6.47
CA LYS A 293 33.44 14.44 -5.41
C LYS A 293 33.05 15.27 -4.18
N ASP A 294 32.07 16.16 -4.30
CA ASP A 294 31.60 17.01 -3.21
C ASP A 294 30.51 16.32 -2.36
N ILE A 295 30.08 15.11 -2.76
CA ILE A 295 29.16 14.27 -1.98
C ILE A 295 29.91 13.70 -0.78
N ASP A 296 29.45 14.00 0.42
CA ASP A 296 30.10 13.60 1.66
C ASP A 296 29.63 12.24 2.17
N LEU A 297 28.44 11.81 1.76
CA LEU A 297 27.81 10.57 2.20
C LEU A 297 26.81 10.08 1.14
N LEU A 298 26.82 8.78 0.83
CA LEU A 298 25.77 8.11 0.06
C LEU A 298 25.04 7.12 0.97
N ILE A 299 23.70 7.19 1.01
CA ILE A 299 22.87 6.25 1.76
C ILE A 299 21.96 5.54 0.77
N ILE A 300 21.96 4.20 0.78
CA ILE A 300 21.09 3.37 -0.06
C ILE A 300 20.05 2.68 0.81
N THR A 301 18.78 2.86 0.47
CA THR A 301 17.63 2.36 1.22
C THR A 301 17.42 0.86 1.02
N HIS A 302 17.52 0.38 -0.22
CA HIS A 302 17.32 -1.02 -0.56
C HIS A 302 17.93 -1.39 -1.91
N CYS A 303 17.82 -2.67 -2.30
CA CYS A 303 18.54 -3.23 -3.44
C CYS A 303 17.75 -3.26 -4.76
N HIS A 304 16.59 -2.59 -4.88
CA HIS A 304 16.00 -2.43 -6.21
C HIS A 304 16.84 -1.47 -7.05
N LEU A 305 16.93 -1.77 -8.35
CA LEU A 305 17.86 -1.08 -9.25
C LEU A 305 17.47 0.37 -9.50
N ASP A 306 16.20 0.71 -9.37
CA ASP A 306 15.71 2.08 -9.36
C ASP A 306 16.06 2.87 -8.08
N HIS A 307 16.74 2.25 -7.10
CA HIS A 307 17.32 2.92 -5.93
C HIS A 307 18.84 2.75 -5.83
N CYS A 308 19.43 1.69 -6.40
CA CYS A 308 20.87 1.42 -6.26
C CYS A 308 21.62 1.17 -7.58
N GLY A 309 20.93 1.14 -8.72
CA GLY A 309 21.51 0.69 -10.00
C GLY A 309 22.62 1.59 -10.54
N GLY A 310 22.65 2.86 -10.14
CA GLY A 310 23.63 3.86 -10.57
C GLY A 310 24.92 3.86 -9.75
N ILE A 311 25.01 3.05 -8.69
CA ILE A 311 26.16 3.05 -7.76
C ILE A 311 27.50 2.82 -8.46
N VAL A 312 27.56 1.89 -9.42
CA VAL A 312 28.79 1.60 -10.16
C VAL A 312 29.23 2.81 -10.97
N ASN A 313 28.28 3.48 -11.63
CA ASN A 313 28.57 4.64 -12.46
C ASN A 313 29.09 5.79 -11.59
N LEU A 314 28.48 6.04 -10.42
CA LEU A 314 28.96 7.04 -9.47
C LEU A 314 30.40 6.79 -9.02
N ILE A 315 30.72 5.54 -8.67
CA ILE A 315 32.09 5.19 -8.24
C ILE A 315 33.08 5.38 -9.39
N LYS A 316 32.73 4.95 -10.62
CA LYS A 316 33.57 5.18 -11.82
C LYS A 316 33.78 6.65 -12.12
N SER A 317 32.75 7.47 -11.86
CA SER A 317 32.80 8.93 -12.03
C SER A 317 33.53 9.66 -10.90
N GLY A 318 34.05 8.94 -9.89
CA GLY A 318 34.94 9.48 -8.86
C GLY A 318 34.31 9.72 -7.49
N LEU A 319 33.14 9.14 -7.20
CA LEU A 319 32.56 9.15 -5.85
C LEU A 319 33.56 8.55 -4.86
N ASN A 320 33.87 9.31 -3.80
CA ASN A 320 34.86 8.91 -2.79
C ASN A 320 34.40 9.30 -1.38
N CYS A 321 33.26 8.76 -0.98
CA CYS A 321 32.66 8.97 0.34
C CYS A 321 32.23 7.64 0.97
N PRO A 322 31.91 7.61 2.28
CA PRO A 322 31.26 6.47 2.88
C PRO A 322 29.93 6.18 2.19
N ILE A 323 29.65 4.89 1.97
CA ILE A 323 28.38 4.41 1.44
C ILE A 323 27.72 3.60 2.56
N ILE A 324 26.52 3.99 2.98
CA ILE A 324 25.75 3.37 4.04
C ILE A 324 24.58 2.60 3.43
N MET A 325 24.44 1.34 3.82
CA MET A 325 23.26 0.50 3.53
C MET A 325 23.20 -0.65 4.53
N SER A 326 22.07 -1.35 4.57
CA SER A 326 21.96 -2.58 5.35
C SER A 326 22.89 -3.68 4.83
N TYR A 327 23.25 -4.61 5.71
CA TYR A 327 24.05 -5.78 5.36
C TYR A 327 23.38 -6.60 4.26
N GLU A 328 22.08 -6.80 4.39
CA GLU A 328 21.28 -7.56 3.44
C GLU A 328 21.22 -6.88 2.09
N THR A 329 20.99 -5.56 2.04
CA THR A 329 21.03 -4.78 0.81
C THR A 329 22.40 -4.91 0.13
N LYS A 330 23.51 -4.75 0.87
CA LYS A 330 24.85 -4.94 0.30
C LYS A 330 25.05 -6.36 -0.22
N TYR A 331 24.59 -7.36 0.52
CA TYR A 331 24.76 -8.77 0.15
C TYR A 331 24.04 -9.10 -1.16
N ILE A 332 22.77 -8.67 -1.30
CA ILE A 332 22.01 -8.83 -2.54
C ILE A 332 22.60 -7.99 -3.67
N LEU A 333 23.02 -6.75 -3.40
CA LEU A 333 23.66 -5.85 -4.37
C LEU A 333 24.92 -6.46 -4.98
N ASN A 334 25.80 -7.01 -4.16
CA ASN A 334 26.98 -7.73 -4.62
C ASN A 334 26.61 -8.95 -5.49
N GLY A 335 25.52 -9.63 -5.15
CA GLY A 335 24.97 -10.74 -5.92
C GLY A 335 24.49 -10.32 -7.31
N PHE A 336 23.73 -9.23 -7.41
CA PHE A 336 23.28 -8.66 -8.70
C PHE A 336 24.43 -8.36 -9.62
N PHE A 337 25.44 -7.70 -9.07
CA PHE A 337 26.55 -7.29 -9.88
C PHE A 337 27.46 -8.46 -10.22
N SER A 338 27.51 -9.56 -9.45
CA SER A 338 28.45 -10.70 -9.60
C SER A 338 28.50 -11.31 -11.01
N LYS A 339 29.65 -11.92 -11.38
CA LYS A 339 29.85 -12.62 -12.67
C LYS A 339 28.87 -13.78 -12.92
N ASN A 340 28.26 -14.29 -11.85
CA ASN A 340 27.31 -15.40 -11.90
C ASN A 340 25.86 -14.93 -12.10
N SER A 341 25.62 -13.61 -12.10
CA SER A 341 24.30 -13.08 -12.42
C SER A 341 24.03 -13.21 -13.92
N ASN A 342 22.79 -13.55 -14.28
CA ASN A 342 22.32 -13.44 -15.67
C ASN A 342 22.00 -11.98 -16.06
N MET A 343 22.42 -11.00 -15.25
CA MET A 343 22.28 -9.56 -15.53
C MET A 343 23.48 -9.08 -16.36
N GLN A 344 23.52 -9.48 -17.63
CA GLN A 344 24.61 -9.16 -18.55
C GLN A 344 24.68 -7.68 -18.95
N ASP A 345 23.73 -6.85 -18.53
CA ASP A 345 23.56 -5.48 -19.05
C ASP A 345 24.54 -4.44 -18.47
N LEU A 346 25.22 -4.74 -17.37
CA LEU A 346 26.01 -3.72 -16.64
C LEU A 346 27.52 -3.69 -17.00
N ASN A 347 27.99 -4.61 -17.86
CA ASN A 347 29.38 -4.65 -18.37
C ASN A 347 30.46 -4.39 -17.29
N LEU A 348 30.35 -5.04 -16.13
CA LEU A 348 31.28 -4.84 -15.02
C LEU A 348 32.60 -5.58 -15.23
N ASN A 349 33.71 -4.92 -14.91
CA ASN A 349 35.03 -5.52 -14.88
C ASN A 349 35.48 -5.88 -13.45
N ASP A 350 36.61 -6.60 -13.32
CA ASP A 350 37.15 -7.03 -12.02
C ASP A 350 37.50 -5.87 -11.06
N ALA A 351 37.75 -4.67 -11.58
CA ALA A 351 37.99 -3.48 -10.75
C ALA A 351 36.67 -2.94 -10.16
N ASP A 352 35.59 -2.96 -10.93
CA ASP A 352 34.25 -2.56 -10.49
C ASP A 352 33.76 -3.43 -9.33
N TYR A 353 33.99 -4.73 -9.41
CA TYR A 353 33.70 -5.67 -8.32
C TYR A 353 34.47 -5.37 -7.04
N LYS A 354 35.75 -5.03 -7.16
CA LYS A 354 36.59 -4.68 -6.01
C LYS A 354 36.10 -3.39 -5.35
N LEU A 355 35.58 -2.45 -6.13
CA LEU A 355 35.01 -1.21 -5.64
C LEU A 355 33.70 -1.44 -4.88
N LEU A 356 32.79 -2.27 -5.40
CA LEU A 356 31.55 -2.66 -4.69
C LEU A 356 31.86 -3.36 -3.36
N ASN A 357 32.90 -4.21 -3.33
CA ASN A 357 33.31 -4.90 -2.09
C ASN A 357 33.87 -3.96 -1.00
N LYS A 358 34.25 -2.72 -1.34
CA LYS A 358 34.72 -1.69 -0.38
C LYS A 358 33.59 -0.89 0.29
N ILE A 359 32.35 -1.08 -0.16
CA ILE A 359 31.17 -0.43 0.45
C ILE A 359 31.08 -0.81 1.93
N ASN A 360 30.84 0.15 2.82
CA ASN A 360 30.61 -0.13 4.23
C ASN A 360 29.20 -0.75 4.40
N SER A 361 29.08 -1.79 5.22
CA SER A 361 27.77 -2.40 5.55
C SER A 361 27.53 -2.37 7.04
N MET A 362 26.28 -2.13 7.41
CA MET A 362 25.81 -2.13 8.80
C MET A 362 24.62 -3.10 8.94
N THR A 363 24.53 -3.83 10.05
CA THR A 363 23.36 -4.68 10.35
C THR A 363 22.20 -3.82 10.82
N LEU A 364 20.98 -4.05 10.32
CA LEU A 364 19.78 -3.23 10.64
C LEU A 364 19.53 -3.02 12.14
N THR A 365 19.93 -3.97 12.99
CA THR A 365 19.77 -3.91 14.45
C THR A 365 20.80 -3.03 15.16
N ASP A 366 21.90 -2.68 14.49
CA ASP A 366 23.04 -1.93 15.03
C ASP A 366 23.39 -0.70 14.16
N CYS A 367 22.45 -0.25 13.33
CA CYS A 367 22.67 0.81 12.34
C CYS A 367 22.82 2.19 12.98
N LEU A 368 24.07 2.56 13.25
CA LEU A 368 24.45 3.92 13.63
C LEU A 368 25.73 4.31 12.89
N PHE A 369 25.62 5.29 12.00
CA PHE A 369 26.77 6.11 11.62
C PHE A 369 26.75 7.35 12.50
N ASP A 370 27.83 7.66 13.19
CA ASP A 370 27.93 8.83 14.06
C ASP A 370 29.35 9.40 13.93
N GLU A 371 29.55 10.26 12.94
CA GLU A 371 30.87 10.77 12.59
C GLU A 371 30.84 12.29 12.41
N SER A 372 32.02 12.91 12.49
CA SER A 372 32.19 14.33 12.18
C SER A 372 32.52 14.52 10.69
N VAL A 373 31.61 15.12 9.94
CA VAL A 373 31.78 15.50 8.53
C VAL A 373 31.82 17.01 8.43
N LYS A 374 32.89 17.57 7.86
CA LYS A 374 33.11 19.03 7.73
C LYS A 374 32.87 19.82 9.04
N GLY A 375 33.27 19.23 10.16
CA GLY A 375 33.12 19.83 11.50
C GLY A 375 31.71 19.77 12.09
N LYS A 376 30.77 19.09 11.44
CA LYS A 376 29.41 18.84 11.95
C LYS A 376 29.25 17.36 12.29
N ARG A 377 28.54 17.07 13.38
CA ARG A 377 28.11 15.70 13.67
C ARG A 377 27.06 15.27 12.64
N VAL A 378 27.29 14.13 12.02
CA VAL A 378 26.35 13.47 11.12
C VAL A 378 25.98 12.13 11.73
N LEU A 379 24.72 12.01 12.12
CA LEU A 379 24.13 10.81 12.67
C LEU A 379 23.20 10.18 11.63
N VAL A 380 23.38 8.91 11.29
CA VAL A 380 22.45 8.15 10.45
C VAL A 380 21.99 6.90 11.17
N LYS A 381 20.67 6.70 11.20
CA LYS A 381 20.02 5.47 11.67
C LYS A 381 19.21 4.87 10.54
N LEU A 382 19.38 3.58 10.30
CA LEU A 382 18.54 2.82 9.37
C LEU A 382 17.47 2.09 10.18
N ILE A 383 16.24 2.15 9.73
CA ILE A 383 15.08 1.52 10.37
C ILE A 383 14.41 0.63 9.33
N PRO A 384 14.10 -0.65 9.62
CA PRO A 384 13.38 -1.52 8.70
C PRO A 384 12.16 -0.83 8.07
N SER A 385 11.97 -0.97 6.75
CA SER A 385 10.89 -0.28 6.04
C SER A 385 9.72 -1.16 5.61
N GLY A 386 9.78 -2.48 5.81
CA GLY A 386 8.70 -3.39 5.39
C GLY A 386 8.60 -3.64 3.88
N HIS A 387 9.53 -3.14 3.07
CA HIS A 387 9.42 -3.23 1.61
C HIS A 387 9.98 -4.55 1.02
N ILE A 388 11.29 -4.76 1.13
CA ILE A 388 11.98 -6.01 0.75
C ILE A 388 13.08 -6.32 1.75
N LEU A 389 13.68 -7.51 1.66
CA LEU A 389 14.85 -7.90 2.48
C LEU A 389 15.92 -6.80 2.52
N GLY A 390 16.22 -6.30 3.71
CA GLY A 390 17.23 -5.26 3.93
C GLY A 390 16.76 -3.83 3.73
N ALA A 391 15.54 -3.62 3.25
CA ALA A 391 15.03 -2.28 3.00
C ALA A 391 14.86 -1.47 4.30
N CYS A 392 15.23 -0.19 4.24
CA CYS A 392 15.18 0.69 5.39
C CYS A 392 14.76 2.11 5.08
N GLY A 393 14.01 2.72 6.00
CA GLY A 393 13.92 4.16 6.16
C GLY A 393 15.19 4.70 6.82
N VAL A 394 15.52 5.94 6.51
CA VAL A 394 16.76 6.61 6.87
C VAL A 394 16.42 7.83 7.73
N TYR A 395 16.87 7.82 8.98
CA TYR A 395 16.91 9.01 9.82
C TYR A 395 18.32 9.60 9.78
N ALA A 396 18.46 10.81 9.24
CA ALA A 396 19.73 11.53 9.18
C ALA A 396 19.65 12.83 10.00
N GLU A 397 20.55 13.03 10.94
CA GLU A 397 20.70 14.29 11.68
C GLU A 397 22.07 14.91 11.36
N ILE A 398 22.06 16.12 10.82
CA ILE A 398 23.26 16.87 10.41
C ILE A 398 23.32 18.14 11.23
N GLY A 399 24.27 18.23 12.17
CA GLY A 399 24.41 19.40 13.03
C GLY A 399 23.14 19.76 13.82
N GLY A 400 22.35 18.76 14.22
CA GLY A 400 21.08 18.91 14.94
C GLY A 400 19.84 19.13 14.06
N PHE A 401 20.00 19.23 12.73
CA PHE A 401 18.88 19.28 11.77
C PHE A 401 18.56 17.88 11.26
N SER A 402 17.30 17.47 11.35
CA SER A 402 16.88 16.09 11.16
C SER A 402 16.01 15.89 9.92
N VAL A 403 16.36 14.89 9.12
CA VAL A 403 15.64 14.46 7.92
C VAL A 403 15.28 13.00 8.07
N PHE A 404 14.02 12.66 7.81
CA PHE A 404 13.58 11.28 7.66
C PHE A 404 13.25 11.01 6.19
N TYR A 405 13.95 10.06 5.58
CA TYR A 405 13.66 9.57 4.24
C TYR A 405 13.12 8.14 4.32
N THR A 406 11.92 7.89 3.80
CA THR A 406 11.28 6.58 3.96
C THR A 406 11.92 5.47 3.13
N GLY A 407 12.59 5.81 2.01
CA GLY A 407 12.77 4.84 0.92
C GLY A 407 11.41 4.35 0.42
N ASP A 408 11.40 3.15 -0.17
CA ASP A 408 10.17 2.40 -0.31
C ASP A 408 9.84 1.70 1.01
N PHE A 409 8.59 1.81 1.46
CA PHE A 409 8.18 1.36 2.79
C PHE A 409 6.73 0.94 2.86
N THR A 410 6.38 0.11 3.84
CA THR A 410 5.05 0.01 4.44
C THR A 410 5.22 -0.11 5.96
N VAL A 411 4.22 0.27 6.74
CA VAL A 411 4.27 0.06 8.21
C VAL A 411 4.01 -1.39 8.61
N LYS A 412 3.76 -2.27 7.63
CA LYS A 412 3.51 -3.70 7.86
C LYS A 412 4.74 -4.55 7.69
N ASP A 413 4.76 -5.64 8.46
CA ASP A 413 5.70 -6.73 8.23
C ASP A 413 5.39 -7.43 6.90
N VAL A 414 6.41 -7.56 6.07
CA VAL A 414 6.45 -8.57 5.01
C VAL A 414 7.30 -9.75 5.50
N GLU A 415 7.25 -10.88 4.80
CA GLU A 415 7.95 -12.09 5.25
C GLU A 415 9.45 -11.88 5.38
N THR A 416 10.01 -11.01 4.53
CA THR A 416 11.45 -10.75 4.46
C THR A 416 11.90 -9.47 5.17
N ASN A 417 10.99 -8.65 5.72
CA ASN A 417 11.34 -7.39 6.37
C ASN A 417 10.26 -6.90 7.34
N SER A 418 10.68 -6.39 8.49
CA SER A 418 9.76 -5.77 9.46
C SER A 418 9.26 -4.42 8.96
N GLY A 419 8.01 -4.12 9.25
CA GLY A 419 7.34 -2.89 8.89
C GLY A 419 7.96 -1.65 9.53
N LEU A 420 7.85 -0.53 8.83
CA LEU A 420 8.35 0.74 9.32
C LEU A 420 7.65 1.15 10.62
N THR A 421 8.41 1.10 11.73
CA THR A 421 7.96 1.55 13.03
C THR A 421 8.80 2.73 13.48
N ILE A 422 8.21 3.93 13.44
CA ILE A 422 8.83 5.14 14.01
C ILE A 422 8.88 4.99 15.54
N PRO A 423 10.07 5.03 16.16
CA PRO A 423 10.21 4.97 17.62
C PRO A 423 9.49 6.11 18.33
N ASP A 424 8.98 5.85 19.53
CA ASP A 424 8.32 6.88 20.33
C ASP A 424 9.27 8.04 20.64
N GLY A 425 8.78 9.27 20.45
CA GLY A 425 9.56 10.49 20.63
C GLY A 425 10.57 10.77 19.50
N MET A 426 10.66 9.92 18.47
CA MET A 426 11.42 10.25 17.27
C MET A 426 10.72 11.36 16.48
N HIS A 427 11.54 12.24 15.94
CA HIS A 427 11.12 13.53 15.44
C HIS A 427 12.01 13.92 14.27
N ALA A 428 11.42 14.51 13.23
CA ALA A 428 12.14 15.02 12.07
C ALA A 428 11.74 16.47 11.78
N ASP A 429 12.66 17.26 11.21
CA ASP A 429 12.38 18.60 10.70
C ASP A 429 11.81 18.51 9.27
N VAL A 430 12.35 17.57 8.48
CA VAL A 430 11.95 17.26 7.11
C VAL A 430 11.57 15.79 6.98
N LEU A 431 10.44 15.51 6.33
CA LEU A 431 10.07 14.17 5.87
C LEU A 431 10.19 14.12 4.34
N ILE A 432 10.88 13.11 3.81
CA ILE A 432 10.90 12.75 2.39
C ILE A 432 10.23 11.38 2.31
N THR A 433 9.08 11.27 1.65
CA THR A 433 8.27 10.05 1.63
C THR A 433 7.97 9.60 0.20
N GLU A 434 8.00 8.29 -0.04
CA GLU A 434 7.40 7.74 -1.26
C GLU A 434 5.88 7.92 -1.25
N ALA A 435 5.27 7.83 -2.43
CA ALA A 435 3.83 7.81 -2.60
C ALA A 435 3.42 6.91 -3.78
N THR A 436 3.98 5.71 -3.88
CA THR A 436 3.62 4.73 -4.92
C THR A 436 2.13 4.42 -4.88
N PHE A 437 1.59 4.16 -3.68
CA PHE A 437 0.14 3.99 -3.45
C PHE A 437 -0.49 5.15 -2.66
N GLY A 438 0.20 6.30 -2.55
CA GLY A 438 -0.35 7.51 -1.93
C GLY A 438 -1.50 8.16 -2.71
N TYR A 439 -1.74 7.70 -3.94
CA TYR A 439 -2.77 8.22 -4.86
C TYR A 439 -3.82 7.18 -5.26
N THR A 440 -3.64 5.90 -4.87
CA THR A 440 -4.55 4.80 -5.16
C THR A 440 -4.08 3.48 -4.53
N SER A 441 -4.95 2.81 -3.77
CA SER A 441 -4.91 1.36 -3.55
C SER A 441 -5.75 0.64 -4.59
N SER A 442 -5.29 0.62 -5.84
CA SER A 442 -5.93 -0.29 -6.77
C SER A 442 -5.50 -1.71 -6.36
N PHE A 443 -6.41 -2.39 -5.65
CA PHE A 443 -6.56 -3.85 -5.56
C PHE A 443 -6.05 -4.58 -4.31
N SER A 444 -5.35 -3.95 -3.36
CA SER A 444 -4.69 -4.68 -2.27
C SER A 444 -5.41 -4.66 -0.94
N VAL A 445 -5.61 -5.84 -0.34
CA VAL A 445 -6.12 -5.99 1.03
C VAL A 445 -5.04 -5.55 2.00
N TYR A 446 -5.32 -4.51 2.77
CA TYR A 446 -4.42 -3.96 3.75
C TYR A 446 -4.23 -4.98 4.88
N ASP A 447 -5.28 -5.53 5.49
CA ASP A 447 -5.11 -6.53 6.56
C ASP A 447 -4.28 -7.74 6.09
N LYS A 448 -3.10 -7.92 6.70
CA LYS A 448 -2.15 -8.97 6.30
C LYS A 448 -2.70 -10.37 6.51
N THR A 449 -3.49 -10.60 7.56
CA THR A 449 -4.04 -11.93 7.84
C THR A 449 -5.05 -12.33 6.78
N ILE A 450 -5.93 -11.41 6.41
CA ILE A 450 -6.92 -11.63 5.35
C ILE A 450 -6.22 -11.73 3.99
N GLN A 451 -5.23 -10.88 3.72
CA GLN A 451 -4.43 -10.95 2.50
C GLN A 451 -3.71 -12.29 2.36
N ASP A 452 -2.97 -12.72 3.38
CA ASP A 452 -2.24 -13.99 3.39
C ASP A 452 -3.20 -15.16 3.15
N LYS A 453 -4.38 -15.14 3.79
CA LYS A 453 -5.42 -16.16 3.60
C LYS A 453 -5.94 -16.19 2.16
N LEU A 454 -6.28 -15.03 1.59
CA LEU A 454 -6.73 -14.93 0.18
C LEU A 454 -5.67 -15.45 -0.79
N ILE A 455 -4.41 -15.06 -0.58
CA ILE A 455 -3.28 -15.51 -1.39
C ILE A 455 -3.19 -17.03 -1.36
N LEU A 456 -3.17 -17.64 -0.18
CA LEU A 456 -3.01 -19.08 -0.01
C LEU A 456 -4.17 -19.87 -0.65
N GLU A 457 -5.41 -19.41 -0.45
CA GLU A 457 -6.60 -20.05 -1.02
C GLU A 457 -6.61 -19.98 -2.56
N VAL A 458 -6.25 -18.84 -3.16
CA VAL A 458 -6.16 -18.73 -4.62
C VAL A 458 -5.03 -19.60 -5.14
N ILE A 459 -3.87 -19.60 -4.49
CA ILE A 459 -2.74 -20.45 -4.90
C ILE A 459 -3.13 -21.93 -4.87
N GLU A 460 -3.83 -22.38 -3.84
CA GLU A 460 -4.36 -23.74 -3.75
C GLU A 460 -5.38 -24.03 -4.86
N GLU A 461 -6.31 -23.11 -5.13
CA GLU A 461 -7.28 -23.23 -6.23
C GLU A 461 -6.59 -23.32 -7.60
N LEU A 462 -5.56 -22.50 -7.83
CA LEU A 462 -4.78 -22.49 -9.07
C LEU A 462 -4.03 -23.81 -9.27
N ALA A 463 -3.34 -24.28 -8.24
CA ALA A 463 -2.59 -25.52 -8.29
C ALA A 463 -3.52 -26.74 -8.51
N ASN A 464 -4.75 -26.71 -7.98
CA ASN A 464 -5.73 -27.78 -8.20
C ASN A 464 -6.40 -27.75 -9.59
N ARG A 465 -6.36 -26.61 -10.29
CA ARG A 465 -6.98 -26.45 -11.62
C ARG A 465 -6.04 -26.76 -12.78
N GLY A 466 -4.73 -26.64 -12.58
CA GLY A 466 -3.75 -26.86 -13.63
C GLY A 466 -2.39 -26.28 -13.30
N VAL A 467 -1.89 -25.43 -14.19
CA VAL A 467 -0.57 -24.80 -14.06
C VAL A 467 -0.75 -23.34 -13.68
N GLY A 468 -0.37 -22.96 -12.46
CA GLY A 468 -0.32 -21.56 -12.05
C GLY A 468 0.99 -20.92 -12.48
N PHE A 469 0.93 -19.78 -13.17
CA PHE A 469 2.09 -19.06 -13.66
C PHE A 469 2.20 -17.68 -13.03
N ILE A 470 3.32 -17.41 -12.36
CA ILE A 470 3.59 -16.18 -11.61
C ILE A 470 4.83 -15.48 -12.19
N PRO A 471 4.69 -14.56 -13.15
CA PRO A 471 5.76 -13.65 -13.51
C PRO A 471 5.97 -12.61 -12.40
N ALA A 472 7.22 -12.43 -11.99
CA ALA A 472 7.56 -11.52 -10.89
C ALA A 472 8.94 -10.88 -11.07
N PHE A 473 9.20 -9.81 -10.31
CA PHE A 473 10.54 -9.24 -10.23
C PHE A 473 11.49 -10.27 -9.62
N ALA A 474 12.77 -10.19 -9.98
CA ALA A 474 13.77 -11.09 -9.43
C ALA A 474 13.93 -10.92 -7.90
N VAL A 475 13.55 -9.76 -7.34
CA VAL A 475 13.72 -9.39 -5.93
C VAL A 475 12.45 -8.77 -5.37
N GLY A 476 11.99 -9.28 -4.22
CA GLY A 476 10.87 -8.72 -3.45
C GLY A 476 9.72 -9.72 -3.30
N LYS A 477 8.54 -9.34 -3.81
CA LYS A 477 7.25 -10.04 -3.61
C LYS A 477 7.29 -11.55 -3.87
N ALA A 478 8.09 -12.00 -4.85
CA ALA A 478 8.21 -13.42 -5.16
C ALA A 478 8.82 -14.21 -4.00
N GLN A 479 9.87 -13.67 -3.36
CA GLN A 479 10.47 -14.31 -2.18
C GLN A 479 9.54 -14.27 -0.98
N ASP A 480 8.83 -13.15 -0.76
CA ASP A 480 7.82 -13.08 0.31
C ASP A 480 6.73 -14.13 0.09
N LEU A 481 6.26 -14.32 -1.15
CA LEU A 481 5.28 -15.34 -1.48
C LEU A 481 5.79 -16.76 -1.24
N LEU A 482 7.02 -17.07 -1.65
CA LEU A 482 7.64 -18.36 -1.40
C LEU A 482 7.76 -18.66 0.10
N MET A 483 8.15 -17.66 0.90
CA MET A 483 8.23 -17.79 2.36
C MET A 483 6.86 -17.93 3.01
N LEU A 484 5.86 -17.16 2.56
CA LEU A 484 4.48 -17.28 3.02
C LEU A 484 3.95 -18.69 2.78
N MET A 485 4.12 -19.22 1.56
CA MET A 485 3.72 -20.59 1.26
C MET A 485 4.48 -21.57 2.17
N LYS A 486 5.81 -21.46 2.26
CA LYS A 486 6.62 -22.38 3.07
C LYS A 486 6.26 -22.40 4.56
N ARG A 487 5.88 -21.26 5.14
CA ARG A 487 5.42 -21.18 6.53
C ARG A 487 4.08 -21.89 6.74
N ASN A 488 3.20 -21.90 5.73
CA ASN A 488 1.85 -22.43 5.84
C ASN A 488 1.70 -23.88 5.36
N PHE A 489 2.66 -24.40 4.59
CA PHE A 489 2.66 -25.77 4.10
C PHE A 489 3.92 -26.51 4.58
N GLU A 490 3.72 -27.53 5.42
CA GLU A 490 4.82 -28.41 5.85
C GLU A 490 5.43 -29.18 4.66
N TYR A 491 4.57 -29.59 3.72
CA TYR A 491 4.91 -30.15 2.41
C TYR A 491 3.97 -29.58 1.35
N MET A 492 4.52 -29.02 0.26
CA MET A 492 3.68 -28.55 -0.85
C MET A 492 3.06 -29.75 -1.57
N PRO A 493 1.72 -29.84 -1.68
CA PRO A 493 1.08 -30.94 -2.39
C PRO A 493 1.27 -30.85 -3.92
N TYR A 494 1.97 -29.84 -4.39
CA TYR A 494 2.32 -29.55 -5.78
C TYR A 494 3.74 -28.99 -5.86
N ASN A 495 4.39 -29.11 -7.02
CA ASN A 495 5.71 -28.54 -7.23
C ASN A 495 5.62 -27.03 -7.50
N VAL A 496 6.50 -26.25 -6.88
CA VAL A 496 6.71 -24.83 -7.17
C VAL A 496 8.07 -24.67 -7.82
N TYR A 497 8.08 -24.45 -9.14
CA TYR A 497 9.30 -24.26 -9.92
C TYR A 497 9.69 -22.78 -9.97
N VAL A 498 10.90 -22.47 -9.53
CA VAL A 498 11.46 -21.11 -9.56
C VAL A 498 12.58 -21.05 -10.59
N ASP A 499 12.49 -20.11 -11.55
CA ASP A 499 13.45 -20.01 -12.66
C ASP A 499 13.78 -18.54 -13.01
N GLY A 500 14.78 -18.33 -13.86
CA GLY A 500 15.30 -17.02 -14.26
C GLY A 500 16.22 -16.42 -13.21
N ALA A 501 16.43 -15.11 -13.26
CA ALA A 501 17.19 -14.38 -12.24
C ALA A 501 16.57 -14.54 -10.84
N LEU A 502 15.24 -14.72 -10.79
CA LEU A 502 14.52 -15.01 -9.55
C LEU A 502 15.10 -16.21 -8.79
N SER A 503 15.50 -17.28 -9.50
CA SER A 503 16.06 -18.48 -8.84
C SER A 503 17.39 -18.19 -8.13
N TYR A 504 18.28 -17.48 -8.80
CA TYR A 504 19.58 -17.09 -8.23
C TYR A 504 19.43 -16.14 -7.04
N ILE A 505 18.58 -15.11 -7.15
CA ILE A 505 18.32 -14.21 -6.03
C ILE A 505 17.71 -14.98 -4.85
N THR A 506 16.79 -15.91 -5.10
CA THR A 506 16.19 -16.71 -4.03
C THR A 506 17.27 -17.49 -3.25
N MET A 507 18.31 -18.01 -3.93
CA MET A 507 19.46 -18.61 -3.24
C MET A 507 20.24 -17.61 -2.37
N LEU A 508 20.35 -16.35 -2.79
CA LEU A 508 20.97 -15.30 -1.97
C LEU A 508 20.12 -15.01 -0.72
N TYR A 509 18.78 -14.98 -0.87
CA TYR A 509 17.87 -14.83 0.26
C TYR A 509 18.03 -15.98 1.25
N GLU A 510 18.23 -17.22 0.81
CA GLU A 510 18.43 -18.36 1.72
C GLU A 510 19.61 -18.21 2.67
N LYS A 511 20.67 -17.53 2.19
CA LYS A 511 21.88 -17.27 2.99
C LYS A 511 21.64 -16.27 4.10
N VAL A 512 20.64 -15.41 3.96
CA VAL A 512 20.33 -14.33 4.89
C VAL A 512 19.16 -14.71 5.80
N ARG A 513 18.10 -15.31 5.25
CA ARG A 513 16.82 -15.57 5.93
C ARG A 513 16.55 -17.03 6.27
N GLY A 514 17.40 -17.96 5.82
CA GLY A 514 17.21 -19.40 6.01
C GLY A 514 16.55 -20.07 4.79
N PRO A 515 16.38 -21.40 4.83
CA PRO A 515 16.05 -22.17 3.63
C PRO A 515 14.68 -21.79 3.05
N ILE A 516 14.62 -21.56 1.75
CA ILE A 516 13.42 -21.33 0.93
C ILE A 516 13.19 -22.55 0.03
N TYR A 517 14.21 -23.07 -0.64
CA TYR A 517 14.11 -24.31 -1.42
C TYR A 517 13.90 -25.53 -0.52
N GLY A 518 13.34 -26.59 -1.09
CA GLY A 518 12.93 -27.82 -0.40
C GLY A 518 11.42 -27.90 -0.16
N ASN A 519 10.96 -29.07 0.30
CA ASN A 519 9.54 -29.37 0.59
C ASN A 519 8.57 -29.00 -0.54
N GLY A 520 8.99 -29.21 -1.80
CA GLY A 520 8.20 -28.95 -3.00
C GLY A 520 8.48 -27.61 -3.69
N ILE A 521 9.30 -26.72 -3.10
CA ILE A 521 9.86 -25.56 -3.80
C ILE A 521 11.19 -25.95 -4.45
N LEU A 522 11.27 -25.85 -5.77
CA LEU A 522 12.35 -26.38 -6.60
C LEU A 522 13.01 -25.28 -7.43
N ASN A 523 14.34 -25.28 -7.46
CA ASN A 523 15.10 -24.47 -8.41
C ASN A 523 15.11 -25.19 -9.77
N ALA A 524 14.49 -24.60 -10.78
CA ALA A 524 14.39 -25.21 -12.11
C ALA A 524 15.77 -25.43 -12.75
N ASN A 525 16.78 -24.61 -12.39
CA ASN A 525 18.13 -24.75 -12.92
C ASN A 525 18.86 -26.01 -12.41
N ASP A 526 18.41 -26.60 -11.30
CA ASP A 526 18.99 -27.83 -10.76
C ASP A 526 18.46 -29.09 -11.46
N ILE A 527 17.40 -28.95 -12.27
CA ILE A 527 16.77 -30.06 -13.00
C ILE A 527 17.51 -30.27 -14.33
N LYS A 528 18.42 -31.25 -14.36
CA LYS A 528 19.25 -31.58 -15.55
C LYS A 528 18.66 -32.67 -16.45
N LEU A 529 17.40 -33.03 -16.25
CA LEU A 529 16.74 -34.13 -16.97
C LEU A 529 16.30 -33.77 -18.40
N TYR A 530 16.38 -32.49 -18.78
CA TYR A 530 15.83 -31.96 -20.02
C TYR A 530 16.90 -31.23 -20.83
N ASP A 531 16.91 -31.42 -22.15
CA ASP A 531 17.93 -30.85 -23.05
C ASP A 531 17.71 -29.34 -23.28
N SER A 532 16.48 -28.87 -23.07
CA SER A 532 16.15 -27.44 -23.19
C SER A 532 15.03 -27.01 -22.25
N LYS A 533 14.97 -25.70 -21.99
CA LYS A 533 13.89 -25.10 -21.19
C LYS A 533 12.50 -25.32 -21.80
N ARG A 534 12.39 -25.29 -23.13
CA ARG A 534 11.13 -25.61 -23.82
C ARG A 534 10.71 -27.06 -23.60
N GLU A 535 11.66 -27.99 -23.61
CA GLU A 535 11.38 -29.39 -23.34
C GLU A 535 10.94 -29.60 -21.89
N PHE A 536 11.62 -28.98 -20.92
CA PHE A 536 11.20 -28.97 -19.52
C PHE A 536 9.74 -28.50 -19.38
N ILE A 537 9.38 -27.38 -20.00
CA ILE A 537 8.00 -26.87 -19.94
C ILE A 537 6.98 -27.87 -20.53
N ARG A 538 7.29 -28.47 -21.69
CA ARG A 538 6.37 -29.36 -22.41
C ARG A 538 6.30 -30.78 -21.89
N LYS A 539 7.24 -31.19 -21.03
CA LYS A 539 7.29 -32.56 -20.49
C LYS A 539 7.05 -32.61 -18.98
N GLU A 540 7.53 -31.62 -18.22
CA GLU A 540 7.35 -31.56 -16.78
C GLU A 540 6.13 -30.69 -16.42
N ILE A 541 6.15 -29.43 -16.84
CA ILE A 541 5.15 -28.44 -16.40
C ILE A 541 3.76 -28.77 -16.96
N SER A 542 3.69 -29.30 -18.19
CA SER A 542 2.43 -29.69 -18.84
C SER A 542 1.70 -30.86 -18.17
N LEU A 543 2.36 -31.61 -17.27
CA LEU A 543 1.69 -32.69 -16.52
C LEU A 543 0.61 -32.14 -15.58
N GLY A 544 0.63 -30.84 -15.31
CA GLY A 544 -0.35 -30.16 -14.46
C GLY A 544 -0.04 -30.29 -12.98
N ASN A 545 -0.81 -29.57 -12.15
CA ASN A 545 -0.69 -29.51 -10.69
C ASN A 545 0.66 -28.98 -10.21
N CYS A 546 1.07 -27.83 -10.76
CA CYS A 546 2.28 -27.13 -10.33
C CYS A 546 2.12 -25.61 -10.42
N LEU A 547 3.03 -24.92 -9.75
CA LEU A 547 3.21 -23.48 -9.87
C LEU A 547 4.58 -23.20 -10.49
N VAL A 548 4.64 -22.16 -11.32
CA VAL A 548 5.88 -21.72 -11.96
C VAL A 548 6.06 -20.24 -11.72
N MET A 549 7.16 -19.88 -11.05
CA MET A 549 7.53 -18.49 -10.74
C MET A 549 8.78 -18.10 -11.53
N THR A 550 8.71 -16.99 -12.28
CA THR A 550 9.79 -16.61 -13.20
C THR A 550 9.99 -15.10 -13.27
N SER A 551 11.22 -14.66 -13.56
CA SER A 551 11.53 -13.26 -13.91
C SER A 551 11.49 -13.02 -15.42
N SER A 552 10.99 -11.88 -15.94
CA SER A 552 10.51 -10.65 -15.26
C SER A 552 8.98 -10.61 -15.03
N ASP A 553 8.52 -9.65 -14.25
CA ASP A 553 7.11 -9.41 -13.86
C ASP A 553 6.19 -8.95 -14.99
N ASN A 554 6.76 -8.50 -16.10
CA ASN A 554 6.06 -7.86 -17.22
C ASN A 554 6.19 -8.61 -18.55
N LEU A 555 6.80 -9.80 -18.56
CA LEU A 555 7.01 -10.64 -19.74
C LEU A 555 7.82 -9.94 -20.86
N THR A 556 8.81 -9.12 -20.50
CA THR A 556 9.71 -8.50 -21.49
C THR A 556 10.32 -9.54 -22.43
N GLU A 557 10.35 -9.26 -23.73
CA GLU A 557 10.97 -10.14 -24.72
C GLU A 557 12.41 -10.49 -24.33
N GLY A 558 12.80 -11.75 -24.49
CA GLY A 558 14.11 -12.25 -24.07
C GLY A 558 14.22 -12.66 -22.59
N SER A 559 13.25 -12.28 -21.75
CA SER A 559 13.21 -12.73 -20.35
C SER A 559 12.83 -14.21 -20.21
N THR A 560 13.09 -14.80 -19.04
CA THR A 560 12.67 -16.18 -18.75
C THR A 560 11.15 -16.28 -18.71
N SER A 561 10.46 -15.33 -18.08
CA SER A 561 9.00 -15.31 -18.01
C SER A 561 8.34 -15.21 -19.38
N PHE A 562 8.93 -14.49 -20.34
CA PHE A 562 8.45 -14.50 -21.73
C PHE A 562 8.52 -15.89 -22.37
N VAL A 563 9.59 -16.66 -22.12
CA VAL A 563 9.73 -18.03 -22.63
C VAL A 563 8.64 -18.94 -22.06
N TYR A 564 8.41 -18.91 -20.74
CA TYR A 564 7.35 -19.68 -20.11
C TYR A 564 5.97 -19.24 -20.59
N GLY A 565 5.69 -17.93 -20.56
CA GLY A 565 4.42 -17.37 -21.00
C GLY A 565 4.03 -17.82 -22.40
N ARG A 566 4.97 -17.81 -23.36
CA ARG A 566 4.69 -18.26 -24.74
C ARG A 566 4.34 -19.74 -24.84
N GLU A 567 5.00 -20.61 -24.09
CA GLU A 567 4.69 -22.04 -24.12
C GLU A 567 3.39 -22.34 -23.35
N LEU A 568 3.17 -21.71 -22.19
CA LEU A 568 1.98 -21.91 -21.35
C LEU A 568 0.70 -21.40 -22.01
N MET A 569 0.77 -20.44 -22.92
CA MET A 569 -0.37 -20.03 -23.77
C MET A 569 -0.98 -21.19 -24.59
N SER A 570 -0.23 -22.27 -24.81
CA SER A 570 -0.72 -23.46 -25.51
C SER A 570 -1.42 -24.47 -24.61
N PHE A 571 -1.46 -24.24 -23.29
CA PHE A 571 -2.04 -25.16 -22.32
C PHE A 571 -3.44 -24.68 -21.95
N ASP A 572 -4.45 -25.54 -22.13
CA ASP A 572 -5.86 -25.20 -21.85
C ASP A 572 -6.14 -24.93 -20.36
N ASN A 573 -5.25 -25.40 -19.46
CA ASN A 573 -5.38 -25.30 -18.01
C ASN A 573 -4.32 -24.39 -17.36
N ALA A 574 -3.61 -23.57 -18.14
CA ALA A 574 -2.66 -22.60 -17.58
C ALA A 574 -3.40 -21.33 -17.14
N ILE A 575 -3.05 -20.87 -15.94
CA ILE A 575 -3.65 -19.70 -15.31
C ILE A 575 -2.52 -18.75 -14.89
N LEU A 576 -2.61 -17.50 -15.30
CA LEU A 576 -1.69 -16.44 -14.89
C LEU A 576 -2.14 -15.86 -13.55
N LEU A 577 -1.23 -15.79 -12.58
CA LEU A 577 -1.42 -15.03 -11.34
C LEU A 577 -0.55 -13.78 -11.36
N ASN A 578 -1.18 -12.61 -11.38
CA ASN A 578 -0.51 -11.32 -11.42
C ASN A 578 -0.39 -10.74 -10.00
N ILE A 579 0.83 -10.70 -9.46
CA ILE A 579 1.11 -10.20 -8.10
C ILE A 579 1.62 -8.75 -8.05
N SER A 580 1.98 -8.19 -9.21
CA SER A 580 2.55 -6.85 -9.34
C SER A 580 1.67 -5.88 -10.14
N ASN A 581 0.55 -6.36 -10.72
CA ASN A 581 -0.37 -5.59 -11.57
C ASN A 581 0.29 -4.96 -12.83
N ASN A 582 1.47 -5.44 -13.23
CA ASN A 582 2.23 -4.89 -14.37
C ASN A 582 1.83 -5.50 -15.72
N ILE A 583 1.10 -6.63 -15.71
CA ILE A 583 0.56 -7.25 -16.92
C ILE A 583 -0.85 -6.73 -17.16
N LYS A 584 -1.05 -6.03 -18.30
CA LYS A 584 -2.29 -5.26 -18.56
C LYS A 584 -3.24 -5.80 -19.65
N LYS A 585 -2.89 -6.77 -20.54
CA LYS A 585 -3.78 -7.43 -21.55
C LYS A 585 -3.06 -8.25 -22.66
N PRO A 586 -3.80 -9.04 -23.46
CA PRO A 586 -4.38 -10.32 -23.11
C PRO A 586 -3.41 -11.44 -23.49
N ILE A 587 -2.93 -12.14 -22.48
CA ILE A 587 -2.46 -13.49 -22.68
C ILE A 587 -3.71 -14.37 -22.84
N SER A 588 -3.69 -15.38 -23.70
CA SER A 588 -4.82 -16.33 -23.89
C SER A 588 -5.16 -17.16 -22.64
N MET A 589 -4.40 -17.00 -21.56
CA MET A 589 -4.61 -17.66 -20.28
C MET A 589 -5.65 -16.93 -19.44
N LEU A 590 -6.38 -17.70 -18.62
CA LEU A 590 -7.17 -17.14 -17.52
C LEU A 590 -6.23 -16.32 -16.62
N GLN A 591 -6.67 -15.15 -16.16
CA GLN A 591 -5.87 -14.29 -15.29
C GLN A 591 -6.57 -14.09 -13.96
N GLU A 592 -5.83 -14.31 -12.88
CA GLU A 592 -6.21 -13.92 -11.53
C GLU A 592 -5.22 -12.85 -11.07
N ASN A 593 -5.70 -11.79 -10.44
CA ASN A 593 -4.84 -10.76 -9.86
C ASN A 593 -4.82 -10.97 -8.34
N ILE A 594 -3.67 -10.95 -7.68
CA ILE A 594 -3.62 -10.84 -6.22
C ILE A 594 -2.46 -9.91 -5.86
N PRO A 595 -2.72 -8.62 -5.66
CA PRO A 595 -1.67 -7.71 -5.29
C PRO A 595 -1.17 -7.99 -3.88
N ILE A 596 0.14 -8.13 -3.77
CA ILE A 596 0.86 -8.22 -2.51
C ILE A 596 1.33 -6.81 -2.16
N ILE A 597 1.01 -6.36 -0.94
CA ILE A 597 1.42 -5.04 -0.45
C ILE A 597 2.85 -5.13 0.06
N ASN A 598 3.69 -4.29 -0.49
CA ASN A 598 5.02 -4.01 0.02
C ASN A 598 5.37 -2.51 -0.09
N HIS A 599 4.38 -1.66 -0.38
CA HIS A 599 4.50 -0.20 -0.34
C HIS A 599 3.36 0.38 0.47
N GLY A 600 3.57 1.57 0.99
CA GLY A 600 2.68 2.23 1.92
C GLY A 600 1.49 2.80 1.18
N ILE A 601 0.30 2.57 1.74
CA ILE A 601 -0.89 3.32 1.33
C ILE A 601 -0.87 4.70 1.99
N LEU A 602 -1.86 5.53 1.63
CA LEU A 602 -2.06 6.85 2.20
C LEU A 602 -1.96 6.90 3.74
N GLN A 603 -2.59 5.94 4.43
CA GLN A 603 -2.63 5.83 5.89
C GLN A 603 -1.26 5.56 6.49
N ASP A 604 -0.37 4.86 5.77
CA ASP A 604 1.00 4.59 6.21
C ASP A 604 1.84 5.86 6.16
N ILE A 605 1.67 6.66 5.10
CA ILE A 605 2.30 7.98 4.98
C ILE A 605 1.80 8.90 6.10
N LEU A 606 0.49 8.90 6.38
CA LEU A 606 -0.09 9.67 7.47
C LEU A 606 0.43 9.24 8.84
N GLU A 607 0.61 7.93 9.08
CA GLU A 607 1.18 7.46 10.34
C GLU A 607 2.61 7.98 10.55
N VAL A 608 3.46 7.88 9.53
CA VAL A 608 4.84 8.39 9.58
C VAL A 608 4.86 9.91 9.80
N PHE A 609 4.04 10.64 9.05
CA PHE A 609 3.89 12.09 9.18
C PHE A 609 3.45 12.50 10.59
N LEU A 610 2.39 11.89 11.12
CA LEU A 610 1.83 12.22 12.43
C LEU A 610 2.82 11.91 13.56
N LYS A 611 3.59 10.82 13.48
CA LYS A 611 4.57 10.46 14.52
C LYS A 611 5.80 11.38 14.50
N LEU A 612 6.30 11.74 13.33
CA LEU A 612 7.51 12.57 13.19
C LEU A 612 7.25 14.06 13.38
N THR A 613 6.02 14.51 13.11
CA THR A 613 5.56 15.91 13.12
C THR A 613 6.53 16.86 12.41
N PRO A 614 6.82 16.65 11.10
CA PRO A 614 7.75 17.48 10.35
C PRO A 614 7.18 18.88 10.07
N LYS A 615 8.05 19.81 9.71
CA LYS A 615 7.70 21.15 9.22
C LYS A 615 7.78 21.28 7.70
N LYS A 616 8.56 20.42 7.03
CA LYS A 616 8.57 20.27 5.58
C LYS A 616 8.35 18.83 5.16
N VAL A 617 7.58 18.61 4.10
CA VAL A 617 7.35 17.28 3.52
C VAL A 617 7.63 17.31 2.02
N TYR A 618 8.50 16.43 1.55
CA TYR A 618 8.73 16.17 0.13
C TYR A 618 8.10 14.82 -0.24
N ILE A 619 7.17 14.84 -1.20
CA ILE A 619 6.52 13.64 -1.73
C ILE A 619 7.22 13.29 -3.03
N VAL A 620 7.94 12.16 -3.02
CA VAL A 620 8.76 11.65 -4.13
C VAL A 620 8.30 10.24 -4.50
N HIS A 621 8.95 9.60 -5.49
CA HIS A 621 8.65 8.23 -5.91
C HIS A 621 7.13 7.97 -6.06
N ARG A 622 6.49 8.82 -6.87
CA ARG A 622 5.03 8.90 -6.95
C ARG A 622 4.48 7.93 -7.98
N GLY A 623 3.44 7.20 -7.59
CA GLY A 623 2.61 6.43 -8.50
C GLY A 623 1.79 7.31 -9.45
N ALA A 624 1.00 6.68 -10.33
CA ALA A 624 0.10 7.41 -11.21
C ALA A 624 -0.96 8.17 -10.39
N LYS A 625 -0.95 9.50 -10.47
CA LYS A 625 -1.96 10.34 -9.82
C LYS A 625 -3.33 10.03 -10.41
N THR A 626 -4.28 9.67 -9.55
CA THR A 626 -5.67 9.51 -9.96
C THR A 626 -6.35 10.87 -10.05
N ASN A 627 -7.47 10.95 -10.78
CA ASN A 627 -8.32 12.14 -10.79
C ASN A 627 -9.12 12.31 -9.48
N SER A 628 -8.76 11.58 -8.41
CA SER A 628 -9.43 11.70 -7.13
C SER A 628 -9.09 13.03 -6.47
N THR A 629 -10.12 13.69 -5.96
CA THR A 629 -10.05 14.85 -5.06
C THR A 629 -9.49 14.50 -3.69
N PHE A 630 -9.06 13.26 -3.46
CA PHE A 630 -8.52 12.83 -2.19
C PHE A 630 -7.13 12.21 -2.38
N ASN A 631 -6.10 13.05 -2.28
CA ASN A 631 -4.70 12.66 -2.39
C ASN A 631 -3.88 13.13 -1.18
N ILE A 632 -2.68 12.58 -1.03
CA ILE A 632 -1.82 12.84 0.13
C ILE A 632 -1.47 14.33 0.29
N GLU A 633 -1.24 15.07 -0.80
CA GLU A 633 -0.94 16.50 -0.74
C GLU A 633 -2.09 17.28 -0.11
N GLU A 634 -3.34 17.02 -0.52
CA GLU A 634 -4.51 17.72 0.00
C GLU A 634 -4.71 17.48 1.50
N ILE A 635 -4.42 16.28 1.99
CA ILE A 635 -4.51 15.95 3.42
C ILE A 635 -3.40 16.63 4.20
N LEU A 636 -2.16 16.57 3.72
CA LEU A 636 -1.02 17.20 4.40
C LEU A 636 -1.14 18.73 4.40
N ASN A 637 -1.72 19.33 3.34
CA ASN A 637 -2.02 20.76 3.28
C ASN A 637 -3.14 21.20 4.24
N MET A 638 -3.81 20.28 4.95
CA MET A 638 -4.72 20.64 6.04
C MET A 638 -3.98 21.21 7.27
N PHE A 639 -2.65 21.04 7.34
CA PHE A 639 -1.79 21.49 8.41
C PHE A 639 -1.11 22.81 8.04
N ASP A 640 -1.59 23.91 8.62
CA ASP A 640 -1.21 25.27 8.21
C ASP A 640 0.28 25.59 8.46
N ASP A 641 0.95 24.87 9.37
CA ASP A 641 2.37 25.05 9.73
C ASP A 641 3.31 24.03 9.04
N VAL A 642 2.86 23.37 7.99
CA VAL A 642 3.63 22.35 7.24
C VAL A 642 3.72 22.76 5.78
N ASP A 643 4.95 22.84 5.28
CA ASP A 643 5.25 23.13 3.88
C ASP A 643 5.37 21.81 3.10
N VAL A 644 4.43 21.55 2.19
CA VAL A 644 4.32 20.30 1.43
C VAL A 644 4.69 20.54 -0.03
N MET A 645 5.67 19.78 -0.52
CA MET A 645 6.16 19.84 -1.90
C MET A 645 6.07 18.48 -2.56
N ALA A 646 5.62 18.44 -3.80
CA ALA A 646 5.60 17.23 -4.64
C ALA A 646 6.38 17.52 -5.94
N PRO A 647 7.72 17.58 -5.85
CA PRO A 647 8.60 18.10 -6.91
C PRO A 647 8.59 17.26 -8.19
#